data_AF-A0A955MSV9-F1
#
_entry.id   AF-A0A955MSV9-F1
#
_cell.length_a   1.000
_cell.length_b   1.000
_cell.length_c   1.000
_cell.angle_alpha   90.00
_cell.angle_beta   90.00
_cell.angle_gamma   90.00
#
_symmetry.space_group_name_H-M   'P 1'
#
loop_
_entity.id
_entity.type
_entity.pdbx_description
1 polymer ?
#
loop_
_entity_poly.entity_id
_entity_poly.type
_entity_poly.pdbx_seq_one_letter_code
_entity_poly.pdbx_strand_id
1 'polypeptide(L)'
;MEQAALTIGRCTVTGNKLPNASATSSTGSGIYALNNATLLVQNSIVADNEPAGIDCGSGCNLRVINSVVARNLGSSVFGYAAGIIFSSEGSCTINGSTIVGNHAGGIYFGGNGPQKIENSIFWNFGPEIARGQPEVYACCVRNGYAGTQVVSDYPEFVDPTSGDWRLRNGSPLIDRGENDRVAEGVLSDIEGNPRIRGDSVDLGAYESPANYSQGPVDTTPERFFVRHESSSKLGRSWGDAFPTVWEALFESLPGGEVWVASGTYREAIALPSNVAVYGGFLGMEEELSERNMESATTVIDATGWLLPAAQAISAQGLALDGLTFRNGSAYRGGGLNLEQSGATIQNCRFENNSAISLGGGVSLTSSSASIIDCDFLQNRSPGIPSGGNISNGAGGGIYLNTTLDDVTIKRCRFIGNIAGQFASGIYVSGQPVQALTIEDCEFHRNGGSHDIFDGTVIRARTGNTLTILNSQFTENFGTSNLTFLRGGVIGSQVHRSDVALSNCEISGNTGMHGLYMNQVVIQGSTISHNEGRGVDALDALIENSIIEGNGYEGVYLLGGASGQIKQSVIKGNGIQPPIVNLPSTAGGINARVDDLLISGCRIFGNTGTRDTAAAALLNGARVQIRNTEVYGNTSTMAEHYSVGGISITADEIEIENLTATANQALETAFTHFPSVD
;
A
#
# COMPACT_ATOMS: atom_id res chain seq x y z
N MET A 1 10.39 45.87 8.33
CA MET A 1 9.17 45.31 8.94
C MET A 1 9.63 44.60 10.19
N GLU A 2 9.14 44.97 11.36
CA GLU A 2 9.42 44.23 12.60
C GLU A 2 9.03 42.76 12.38
N GLN A 3 9.92 41.83 12.73
CA GLN A 3 9.58 40.41 12.75
C GLN A 3 8.41 40.25 13.74
N ALA A 4 7.25 39.84 13.24
CA ALA A 4 6.12 39.55 14.11
C ALA A 4 6.52 38.38 15.02
N ALA A 5 6.67 38.68 16.32
CA ALA A 5 6.93 37.70 17.35
C ALA A 5 5.59 37.30 18.00
N LEU A 6 5.18 36.05 17.83
CA LEU A 6 4.02 35.48 18.51
C LEU A 6 4.50 34.64 19.70
N THR A 7 4.01 34.94 20.89
CA THR A 7 4.23 34.12 22.08
C THR A 7 2.92 33.45 22.49
N ILE A 8 2.95 32.12 22.57
CA ILE A 8 1.89 31.27 23.10
C ILE A 8 2.39 30.78 24.45
N GLY A 9 1.93 31.42 25.52
CA GLY A 9 2.38 31.19 26.90
C GLY A 9 1.25 30.69 27.77
N ARG A 10 1.40 29.53 28.43
CA ARG A 10 0.38 28.94 29.33
C ARG A 10 -0.96 28.69 28.64
N CYS A 11 -0.93 28.14 27.43
CA CYS A 11 -2.12 27.81 26.65
C CYS A 11 -2.28 26.30 26.46
N THR A 12 -3.52 25.86 26.22
CA THR A 12 -3.83 24.52 25.71
C THR A 12 -4.46 24.66 24.32
N VAL A 13 -3.80 24.11 23.30
CA VAL A 13 -4.24 24.11 21.90
C VAL A 13 -4.57 22.68 21.51
N THR A 14 -5.85 22.36 21.40
CA THR A 14 -6.29 20.97 21.21
C THR A 14 -7.56 20.82 20.37
N GLY A 15 -7.69 19.68 19.70
CA GLY A 15 -8.89 19.31 18.94
C GLY A 15 -9.07 20.04 17.62
N ASN A 16 -8.03 20.72 17.11
CA ASN A 16 -8.09 21.37 15.81
C ASN A 16 -8.00 20.31 14.70
N LYS A 17 -8.98 20.27 13.79
CA LYS A 17 -9.06 19.28 12.71
C LYS A 17 -9.48 19.93 11.40
N LEU A 18 -8.84 19.54 10.29
CA LEU A 18 -9.34 19.88 8.95
C LEU A 18 -10.48 18.94 8.56
N PRO A 19 -11.62 19.46 8.07
CA PRO A 19 -12.77 18.62 7.72
C PRO A 19 -12.65 17.87 6.38
N ASN A 20 -11.71 18.26 5.50
CA ASN A 20 -11.61 17.68 4.15
C ASN A 20 -10.22 17.10 3.89
N ALA A 21 -10.17 15.80 3.61
CA ALA A 21 -8.97 15.03 3.27
C ALA A 21 -8.32 15.43 1.91
N SER A 22 -8.89 16.40 1.17
CA SER A 22 -8.48 16.71 -0.19
C SER A 22 -7.25 17.62 -0.32
N ALA A 23 -6.62 18.06 0.76
CA ALA A 23 -5.65 19.13 0.66
C ALA A 23 -4.28 18.72 1.19
N THR A 24 -3.32 18.73 0.26
CA THR A 24 -1.88 18.88 0.44
C THR A 24 -1.49 20.18 1.19
N SER A 25 -2.32 20.68 2.12
CA SER A 25 -2.12 21.93 2.84
C SER A 25 -2.00 21.69 4.34
N SER A 26 -0.89 22.11 4.92
CA SER A 26 -0.58 22.04 6.34
C SER A 26 -1.29 23.10 7.20
N THR A 27 -2.25 23.82 6.62
CA THR A 27 -3.04 24.92 7.21
C THR A 27 -4.02 24.47 8.31
N GLY A 28 -4.01 23.20 8.69
CA GLY A 28 -4.86 22.59 9.72
C GLY A 28 -4.22 22.41 11.09
N SER A 29 -2.92 22.67 11.17
CA SER A 29 -2.13 22.37 12.36
C SER A 29 -2.63 23.20 13.56
N GLY A 30 -2.48 22.67 14.78
CA GLY A 30 -2.88 23.38 16.00
C GLY A 30 -2.28 24.79 16.07
N ILE A 31 -1.02 24.94 15.68
CA ILE A 31 -0.35 26.23 15.47
C ILE A 31 0.29 26.23 14.08
N TYR A 32 0.02 27.27 13.29
CA TYR A 32 0.60 27.46 11.96
C TYR A 32 1.31 28.80 11.83
N ALA A 33 2.58 28.80 11.43
CA ALA A 33 3.40 29.99 11.24
C ALA A 33 4.06 30.04 9.85
N LEU A 34 4.07 31.23 9.24
CA LEU A 34 4.64 31.52 7.92
C LEU A 34 5.31 32.90 7.88
N ASN A 35 5.99 33.20 6.76
CA ASN A 35 6.41 34.55 6.37
C ASN A 35 7.38 35.21 7.36
N ASN A 36 8.43 34.50 7.76
CA ASN A 36 9.46 35.00 8.68
C ASN A 36 8.96 35.32 10.10
N ALA A 37 7.90 34.65 10.56
CA ALA A 37 7.40 34.78 11.92
C ALA A 37 8.39 34.20 12.95
N THR A 38 8.45 34.80 14.13
CA THR A 38 9.15 34.20 15.28
C THR A 38 8.11 33.68 16.26
N LEU A 39 8.03 32.36 16.43
CA LEU A 39 7.07 31.69 17.28
C LEU A 39 7.76 31.18 18.56
N LEU A 40 7.26 31.61 19.72
CA LEU A 40 7.62 31.07 21.02
C LEU A 40 6.42 30.35 21.62
N VAL A 41 6.51 29.03 21.79
CA VAL A 41 5.57 28.21 22.55
C VAL A 41 6.21 27.90 23.90
N GLN A 42 5.63 28.43 24.98
CA GLN A 42 6.19 28.31 26.32
C GLN A 42 5.15 27.88 27.34
N ASN A 43 5.49 26.94 28.22
CA ASN A 43 4.59 26.46 29.28
C ASN A 43 3.21 26.05 28.75
N SER A 44 3.13 25.48 27.54
CA SER A 44 1.87 25.25 26.84
C SER A 44 1.72 23.78 26.43
N ILE A 45 0.47 23.36 26.18
CA ILE A 45 0.13 22.03 25.71
C ILE A 45 -0.47 22.15 24.31
N VAL A 46 0.12 21.44 23.34
CA VAL A 46 -0.36 21.36 21.95
C VAL A 46 -0.66 19.90 21.65
N ALA A 47 -1.93 19.50 21.76
CA ALA A 47 -2.28 18.08 21.73
C ALA A 47 -3.54 17.75 20.97
N ASP A 48 -3.64 16.52 20.44
CA ASP A 48 -4.84 16.01 19.80
C ASP A 48 -5.31 16.87 18.59
N ASN A 49 -4.36 17.46 17.85
CA ASN A 49 -4.61 18.23 16.63
C ASN A 49 -4.30 17.42 15.37
N GLU A 50 -4.93 17.78 14.24
CA GLU A 50 -4.81 17.11 12.95
C GLU A 50 -4.75 18.15 11.79
N PRO A 51 -3.70 18.16 10.94
CA PRO A 51 -2.75 17.08 10.69
C PRO A 51 -1.42 17.18 11.47
N ALA A 52 -1.20 18.24 12.25
CA ALA A 52 -0.02 18.36 13.10
C ALA A 52 -0.25 19.25 14.32
N GLY A 53 0.61 19.14 15.34
CA GLY A 53 0.59 20.04 16.49
C GLY A 53 1.05 21.45 16.13
N ILE A 54 2.29 21.57 15.63
CA ILE A 54 2.92 22.83 15.23
C ILE A 54 3.45 22.70 13.81
N ASP A 55 3.17 23.66 12.94
CA ASP A 55 3.79 23.76 11.63
C ASP A 55 4.38 25.17 11.40
N CYS A 56 5.66 25.20 11.06
CA CYS A 56 6.44 26.40 10.77
C CYS A 56 7.03 26.31 9.36
N GLY A 57 6.49 27.11 8.43
CA GLY A 57 6.97 27.20 7.06
C GLY A 57 8.00 28.32 6.85
N SER A 58 8.14 28.76 5.59
CA SER A 58 9.28 29.55 5.11
C SER A 58 9.67 30.75 5.99
N GLY A 59 10.96 30.79 6.37
CA GLY A 59 11.61 31.88 7.08
C GLY A 59 11.33 31.98 8.59
N CYS A 60 10.45 31.14 9.13
CA CYS A 60 10.07 31.19 10.54
C CYS A 60 11.18 30.74 11.50
N ASN A 61 11.20 31.31 12.71
CA ASN A 61 11.96 30.81 13.85
C ASN A 61 10.99 30.17 14.85
N LEU A 62 11.37 29.04 15.44
CA LEU A 62 10.56 28.32 16.43
C LEU A 62 11.34 28.10 17.72
N ARG A 63 10.72 28.45 18.86
CA ARG A 63 11.18 28.08 20.19
C ARG A 63 10.06 27.35 20.92
N VAL A 64 10.33 26.13 21.39
CA VAL A 64 9.41 25.35 22.24
C VAL A 64 10.10 25.13 23.58
N ILE A 65 9.52 25.67 24.65
CA ILE A 65 10.14 25.70 25.98
C ILE A 65 9.14 25.22 27.02
N ASN A 66 9.52 24.27 27.88
CA ASN A 66 8.66 23.77 28.97
C ASN A 66 7.24 23.43 28.49
N SER A 67 7.13 22.85 27.30
CA SER A 67 5.84 22.63 26.65
C SER A 67 5.66 21.16 26.28
N VAL A 68 4.40 20.76 26.18
CA VAL A 68 4.01 19.42 25.78
C VAL A 68 3.43 19.47 24.37
N VAL A 69 3.96 18.67 23.45
CA VAL A 69 3.38 18.45 22.11
C VAL A 69 3.01 16.98 22.00
N ALA A 70 1.73 16.65 22.14
CA ALA A 70 1.32 15.28 22.39
C ALA A 70 0.14 14.78 21.58
N ARG A 71 0.15 13.49 21.18
CA ARG A 71 -0.99 12.82 20.52
C ARG A 71 -1.56 13.57 19.31
N ASN A 72 -0.74 14.38 18.64
CA ASN A 72 -1.15 14.99 17.39
C ASN A 72 -1.14 13.92 16.29
N LEU A 73 -2.08 14.07 15.38
CA LEU A 73 -2.50 13.07 14.42
C LEU A 73 -2.17 13.58 13.03
N GLY A 74 -1.49 12.77 12.22
CA GLY A 74 -1.11 13.17 10.87
C GLY A 74 -0.73 11.96 10.03
N SER A 75 -0.97 12.03 8.73
CA SER A 75 -0.49 11.03 7.77
C SER A 75 0.75 11.53 7.04
N SER A 76 1.56 10.61 6.51
CA SER A 76 2.92 10.87 6.01
C SER A 76 3.01 11.68 4.71
N VAL A 77 1.91 12.26 4.24
CA VAL A 77 1.85 13.08 3.01
C VAL A 77 2.75 14.32 3.10
N PHE A 78 3.16 14.73 4.31
CA PHE A 78 3.88 15.98 4.60
C PHE A 78 5.34 15.82 5.06
N GLY A 79 5.92 14.63 4.94
CA GLY A 79 7.19 14.33 5.61
C GLY A 79 6.96 14.01 7.09
N TYR A 80 7.89 13.25 7.67
CA TYR A 80 7.72 12.56 8.94
C TYR A 80 7.63 13.48 10.17
N ALA A 81 6.45 14.02 10.51
CA ALA A 81 6.06 14.31 11.90
C ALA A 81 4.59 14.74 11.99
N ALA A 82 3.88 14.22 13.00
CA ALA A 82 2.58 14.75 13.42
C ALA A 82 2.72 15.72 14.61
N GLY A 83 3.85 15.70 15.33
CA GLY A 83 4.12 16.64 16.43
C GLY A 83 4.46 18.04 15.91
N ILE A 84 5.67 18.19 15.36
CA ILE A 84 6.21 19.47 14.87
C ILE A 84 6.72 19.32 13.43
N ILE A 85 6.20 20.12 12.51
CA ILE A 85 6.72 20.27 11.15
C ILE A 85 7.51 21.59 11.10
N PHE A 86 8.82 21.52 10.87
CA PHE A 86 9.68 22.69 10.74
C PHE A 86 10.33 22.71 9.36
N SER A 87 9.64 23.31 8.38
CA SER A 87 10.09 23.41 6.98
C SER A 87 10.79 24.75 6.68
N SER A 88 11.30 25.41 7.72
CA SER A 88 11.92 26.72 7.63
C SER A 88 13.45 26.65 7.59
N GLU A 89 14.08 27.64 6.94
CA GLU A 89 15.53 27.89 7.03
C GLU A 89 15.92 28.73 8.26
N GLY A 90 14.95 29.16 9.06
CA GLY A 90 15.18 29.86 10.33
C GLY A 90 15.65 28.91 11.45
N SER A 91 15.83 29.47 12.64
CA SER A 91 16.29 28.72 13.80
C SER A 91 15.15 27.94 14.49
N CYS A 92 15.45 26.74 14.96
CA CYS A 92 14.56 25.94 15.80
C CYS A 92 15.27 25.58 17.11
N THR A 93 14.63 25.84 18.25
CA THR A 93 15.12 25.43 19.57
C THR A 93 14.02 24.78 20.37
N ILE A 94 14.27 23.57 20.87
CA ILE A 94 13.41 22.86 21.81
C ILE A 94 14.18 22.68 23.11
N ASN A 95 13.64 23.14 24.22
CA ASN A 95 14.31 23.07 25.52
C ASN A 95 13.33 22.66 26.62
N GLY A 96 13.72 21.71 27.46
CA GLY A 96 12.89 21.33 28.62
C GLY A 96 11.48 20.88 28.23
N SER A 97 11.27 20.25 27.07
CA SER A 97 9.92 20.00 26.52
C SER A 97 9.65 18.52 26.30
N THR A 98 8.37 18.14 26.30
CA THR A 98 7.93 16.74 26.13
C THR A 98 7.15 16.59 24.82
N ILE A 99 7.72 15.90 23.84
CA ILE A 99 7.14 15.64 22.52
C ILE A 99 6.79 14.15 22.45
N VAL A 100 5.50 13.79 22.60
CA VAL A 100 5.12 12.42 23.00
C VAL A 100 3.83 11.90 22.35
N GLY A 101 3.81 10.63 21.96
CA GLY A 101 2.62 9.94 21.46
C GLY A 101 2.07 10.48 20.13
N ASN A 102 2.83 11.30 19.40
CA ASN A 102 2.42 11.81 18.09
C ASN A 102 2.49 10.69 17.03
N HIS A 103 1.47 10.65 16.17
CA HIS A 103 1.17 9.49 15.29
C HIS A 103 2.25 9.24 14.23
N ALA A 104 2.68 10.30 13.53
CA ALA A 104 3.68 10.21 12.45
C ALA A 104 5.12 10.55 12.88
N GLY A 105 5.37 10.80 14.16
CA GLY A 105 6.69 11.17 14.70
C GLY A 105 6.72 12.49 15.46
N GLY A 106 7.87 12.79 16.07
CA GLY A 106 8.08 13.92 16.97
C GLY A 106 8.30 15.24 16.24
N ILE A 107 9.44 15.40 15.56
CA ILE A 107 9.77 16.60 14.78
C ILE A 107 10.37 16.27 13.40
N TYR A 108 9.92 16.99 12.37
CA TYR A 108 10.47 16.98 11.02
C TYR A 108 11.25 18.27 10.72
N PHE A 109 12.52 18.14 10.33
CA PHE A 109 13.34 19.26 9.84
C PHE A 109 13.41 19.27 8.31
N GLY A 110 12.66 20.18 7.68
CA GLY A 110 12.66 20.40 6.23
C GLY A 110 13.71 21.39 5.74
N GLY A 111 14.21 22.28 6.60
CA GLY A 111 15.25 23.26 6.27
C GLY A 111 16.58 23.02 7.00
N ASN A 112 17.60 23.81 6.65
CA ASN A 112 18.98 23.66 7.14
C ASN A 112 19.42 24.77 8.10
N GLY A 113 18.47 25.51 8.68
CA GLY A 113 18.77 26.54 9.69
C GLY A 113 19.35 25.95 10.98
N PRO A 114 19.80 26.78 11.93
CA PRO A 114 20.31 26.32 13.22
C PRO A 114 19.24 25.53 14.00
N GLN A 115 19.59 24.33 14.48
CA GLN A 115 18.67 23.42 15.14
C GLN A 115 19.29 22.93 16.45
N LYS A 116 18.56 23.11 17.56
CA LYS A 116 19.03 22.73 18.90
C LYS A 116 17.91 22.08 19.71
N ILE A 117 18.19 20.95 20.34
CA ILE A 117 17.24 20.21 21.18
C ILE A 117 17.94 19.83 22.47
N GLU A 118 17.42 20.30 23.61
CA GLU A 118 18.05 20.16 24.91
C GLU A 118 17.05 19.82 26.02
N ASN A 119 17.48 19.05 27.02
CA ASN A 119 16.71 18.75 28.24
C ASN A 119 15.28 18.22 27.96
N SER A 120 15.08 17.52 26.84
CA SER A 120 13.74 17.22 26.30
C SER A 120 13.49 15.72 26.15
N ILE A 121 12.20 15.34 26.15
CA ILE A 121 11.75 13.96 25.93
C ILE A 121 11.08 13.86 24.56
N PHE A 122 11.48 12.86 23.78
CA PHE A 122 10.89 12.47 22.50
C PHE A 122 10.50 10.98 22.58
N TRP A 123 9.19 10.71 22.60
CA TRP A 123 8.64 9.36 22.72
C TRP A 123 7.36 9.19 21.90
N ASN A 124 7.49 8.92 20.61
CA ASN A 124 6.45 8.89 19.59
C ASN A 124 6.43 7.53 18.86
N PHE A 125 5.51 7.36 17.90
CA PHE A 125 5.39 6.10 17.14
C PHE A 125 6.26 6.09 15.89
N GLY A 126 6.28 7.20 15.15
CA GLY A 126 7.19 7.42 14.03
C GLY A 126 8.56 7.94 14.47
N PRO A 127 9.39 8.38 13.52
CA PRO A 127 10.69 8.97 13.82
C PRO A 127 10.60 10.10 14.85
N GLU A 128 11.46 10.04 15.88
CA GLU A 128 11.48 11.06 16.92
C GLU A 128 11.98 12.42 16.38
N ILE A 129 13.10 12.37 15.67
CA ILE A 129 13.75 13.49 15.02
C ILE A 129 14.06 13.06 13.59
N ALA A 130 13.28 13.58 12.64
CA ALA A 130 13.37 13.22 11.23
C ALA A 130 14.05 14.32 10.42
N ARG A 131 15.05 13.92 9.61
CA ARG A 131 15.89 14.83 8.82
C ARG A 131 16.60 15.89 9.68
N GLY A 132 17.32 16.80 9.03
CA GLY A 132 18.18 17.77 9.72
C GLY A 132 19.36 17.11 10.43
N GLN A 133 20.16 17.93 11.11
CA GLN A 133 21.28 17.49 11.96
C GLN A 133 21.33 18.41 13.21
N PRO A 134 20.30 18.37 14.08
CA PRO A 134 20.28 19.18 15.28
C PRO A 134 21.43 18.85 16.22
N GLU A 135 21.90 19.86 16.95
CA GLU A 135 22.62 19.61 18.20
C GLU A 135 21.61 19.04 19.21
N VAL A 136 21.80 17.79 19.62
CA VAL A 136 20.97 17.12 20.63
C VAL A 136 21.80 16.89 21.89
N TYR A 137 21.34 17.45 23.02
CA TYR A 137 22.07 17.38 24.29
C TYR A 137 21.14 17.11 25.47
N ALA A 138 21.48 16.14 26.34
CA ALA A 138 20.71 15.79 27.52
C ALA A 138 19.22 15.57 27.18
N CYS A 139 18.94 14.57 26.35
CA CYS A 139 17.58 14.28 25.89
C CYS A 139 17.27 12.80 26.06
N CYS A 140 15.99 12.48 26.26
CA CYS A 140 15.48 11.12 26.09
C CYS A 140 14.88 11.00 24.70
N VAL A 141 15.37 10.07 23.88
CA VAL A 141 14.88 9.83 22.53
C VAL A 141 14.61 8.33 22.36
N ARG A 142 13.37 7.95 22.08
CA ARG A 142 12.99 6.55 21.85
C ARG A 142 13.89 5.90 20.80
N ASN A 143 14.39 4.70 21.08
CA ASN A 143 15.36 3.96 20.26
C ASN A 143 16.73 4.66 20.06
N GLY A 144 16.99 5.75 20.78
CA GLY A 144 18.25 6.48 20.75
C GLY A 144 18.37 7.48 19.59
N TYR A 145 19.34 8.39 19.72
CA TYR A 145 19.71 9.36 18.70
C TYR A 145 21.17 9.80 18.89
N ALA A 146 21.85 10.17 17.80
CA ALA A 146 23.22 10.66 17.88
C ALA A 146 23.26 12.05 18.57
N GLY A 147 23.93 12.13 19.72
CA GLY A 147 24.04 13.35 20.50
C GLY A 147 24.88 13.16 21.75
N THR A 148 24.92 14.18 22.61
CA THR A 148 25.67 14.13 23.87
C THR A 148 24.69 13.96 25.03
N GLN A 149 24.98 13.04 25.97
CA GLN A 149 24.08 12.71 27.08
C GLN A 149 22.64 12.33 26.62
N VAL A 150 22.52 11.64 25.47
CA VAL A 150 21.21 11.13 25.00
C VAL A 150 20.97 9.75 25.61
N VAL A 151 19.78 9.56 26.19
CA VAL A 151 19.30 8.28 26.71
C VAL A 151 18.06 7.81 25.92
N SER A 152 17.69 6.54 26.06
CA SER A 152 16.52 5.96 25.39
C SER A 152 15.63 5.15 26.35
N ASP A 153 15.75 5.43 27.64
CA ASP A 153 15.06 4.72 28.71
C ASP A 153 13.57 5.06 28.68
N TYR A 154 12.71 4.09 29.00
CA TYR A 154 11.26 4.33 29.01
C TYR A 154 10.91 5.48 29.97
N PRO A 155 10.15 6.51 29.56
CA PRO A 155 9.92 7.68 30.40
C PRO A 155 9.15 7.40 31.69
N GLU A 156 8.37 6.33 31.77
CA GLU A 156 7.59 5.99 32.95
C GLU A 156 6.64 7.13 33.40
N PHE A 157 5.73 7.51 32.51
CA PHE A 157 4.74 8.55 32.79
C PHE A 157 3.69 8.10 33.83
N VAL A 158 3.05 9.06 34.49
CA VAL A 158 2.00 8.80 35.50
C VAL A 158 0.72 8.23 34.90
N ASP A 159 0.14 8.89 33.89
CA ASP A 159 -1.04 8.40 33.17
C ASP A 159 -1.11 9.00 31.75
N PRO A 160 -0.38 8.43 30.77
CA PRO A 160 -0.40 8.83 29.35
C PRO A 160 -1.80 8.90 28.74
N THR A 161 -2.70 8.01 29.18
CA THR A 161 -4.05 7.87 28.64
C THR A 161 -4.90 9.10 28.93
N SER A 162 -4.68 9.74 30.09
CA SER A 162 -5.33 10.99 30.49
C SER A 162 -4.57 12.24 30.02
N GLY A 163 -3.37 12.06 29.46
CA GLY A 163 -2.44 13.15 29.14
C GLY A 163 -1.65 13.67 30.34
N ASP A 164 -1.49 12.86 31.38
CA ASP A 164 -0.57 13.15 32.48
C ASP A 164 0.84 12.66 32.13
N TRP A 165 1.62 13.58 31.56
CA TRP A 165 2.99 13.35 31.08
C TRP A 165 4.06 13.64 32.13
N ARG A 166 3.68 13.73 33.41
CA ARG A 166 4.64 13.81 34.51
C ARG A 166 5.36 12.47 34.68
N LEU A 167 6.59 12.52 35.14
CA LEU A 167 7.36 11.32 35.48
C LEU A 167 6.85 10.73 36.81
N ARG A 168 6.66 9.41 36.87
CA ARG A 168 6.35 8.73 38.14
C ARG A 168 7.60 8.60 38.99
N ASN A 169 7.42 8.42 40.31
CA ASN A 169 8.55 8.12 41.19
C ASN A 169 9.22 6.81 40.74
N GLY A 170 10.55 6.81 40.58
CA GLY A 170 11.28 5.70 40.00
C GLY A 170 11.51 5.79 38.50
N SER A 171 10.99 6.83 37.82
CA SER A 171 11.33 7.05 36.41
C SER A 171 12.84 7.20 36.25
N PRO A 172 13.45 6.58 35.22
CA PRO A 172 14.88 6.72 34.95
C PRO A 172 15.26 8.12 34.46
N LEU A 173 14.29 9.00 34.17
CA LEU A 173 14.51 10.33 33.57
C LEU A 173 14.54 11.48 34.60
N ILE A 174 14.35 11.19 35.88
CA ILE A 174 14.44 12.16 36.98
C ILE A 174 15.91 12.55 37.22
N ASP A 175 16.19 13.84 37.39
CA ASP A 175 17.52 14.44 37.57
C ASP A 175 18.51 14.12 36.43
N ARG A 176 18.00 13.86 35.21
CA ARG A 176 18.84 13.47 34.04
C ARG A 176 19.18 14.58 33.07
N GLY A 177 18.61 15.76 33.23
CA GLY A 177 18.94 16.91 32.39
C GLY A 177 20.21 17.63 32.84
N GLU A 178 20.53 18.71 32.12
CA GLU A 178 21.72 19.54 32.30
C GLU A 178 21.34 20.97 32.71
N ASN A 179 21.70 21.36 33.94
CA ASN A 179 21.34 22.65 34.54
C ASN A 179 21.86 23.85 33.73
N ASP A 180 23.09 23.77 33.22
CA ASP A 180 23.72 24.85 32.44
C ASP A 180 23.10 25.04 31.05
N ARG A 181 22.21 24.12 30.65
CA ARG A 181 21.47 24.16 29.38
C ARG A 181 19.99 24.46 29.54
N VAL A 182 19.52 24.82 30.75
CA VAL A 182 18.18 25.39 30.90
C VAL A 182 18.10 26.69 30.12
N ALA A 183 17.05 26.84 29.29
CA ALA A 183 16.89 28.03 28.46
C ALA A 183 16.90 29.33 29.29
N GLU A 184 17.56 30.36 28.76
CA GLU A 184 17.73 31.64 29.46
C GLU A 184 16.38 32.25 29.88
N GLY A 185 16.30 32.69 31.14
CA GLY A 185 15.10 33.30 31.72
C GLY A 185 14.02 32.30 32.18
N VAL A 186 14.24 30.99 32.04
CA VAL A 186 13.31 29.96 32.50
C VAL A 186 13.60 29.60 33.96
N LEU A 187 12.71 30.03 34.86
CA LEU A 187 12.85 29.80 36.31
C LEU A 187 11.94 28.69 36.84
N SER A 188 10.93 28.29 36.06
CA SER A 188 9.89 27.35 36.47
C SER A 188 9.48 26.41 35.35
N ASP A 189 9.03 25.21 35.71
CA ASP A 189 8.40 24.24 34.82
C ASP A 189 7.01 24.67 34.32
N ILE A 190 6.35 23.79 33.56
CA ILE A 190 5.02 24.05 33.00
C ILE A 190 3.94 24.29 34.07
N GLU A 191 4.04 23.64 35.24
CA GLU A 191 3.11 23.79 36.37
C GLU A 191 3.47 24.99 37.28
N GLY A 192 4.62 25.62 37.06
CA GLY A 192 5.10 26.77 37.83
C GLY A 192 5.99 26.39 39.02
N ASN A 193 6.38 25.13 39.16
CA ASN A 193 7.38 24.71 40.15
C ASN A 193 8.78 25.22 39.72
N PRO A 194 9.75 25.43 40.63
CA PRO A 194 11.12 25.78 40.25
C PRO A 194 11.66 24.83 39.19
N ARG A 195 12.36 25.34 38.15
CA ARG A 195 12.84 24.49 37.04
C ARG A 195 13.97 23.55 37.42
N ILE A 196 14.68 23.81 38.51
CA ILE A 196 15.69 22.91 39.05
C ILE A 196 15.24 22.55 40.46
N ARG A 197 14.92 21.28 40.69
CA ARG A 197 14.48 20.76 41.99
C ARG A 197 15.28 19.53 42.36
N GLY A 198 16.04 19.63 43.45
CA GLY A 198 17.01 18.60 43.79
C GLY A 198 18.38 18.99 43.24
N ASP A 199 19.07 18.04 42.62
CA ASP A 199 20.44 18.21 42.16
C ASP A 199 20.49 18.68 40.69
N SER A 200 19.57 18.19 39.85
CA SER A 200 19.50 18.55 38.43
C SER A 200 18.07 18.85 37.96
N VAL A 201 17.96 19.30 36.72
CA VAL A 201 16.69 19.46 36.00
C VAL A 201 16.21 18.10 35.49
N ASP A 202 14.91 17.83 35.57
CA ASP A 202 14.32 16.66 34.94
C ASP A 202 14.29 16.80 33.41
N LEU A 203 14.32 15.67 32.70
CA LEU A 203 14.05 15.71 31.26
C LEU A 203 12.57 15.99 31.01
N GLY A 204 12.28 16.87 30.05
CA GLY A 204 10.92 17.20 29.63
C GLY A 204 10.29 18.38 30.37
N ALA A 205 8.98 18.57 30.18
CA ALA A 205 8.24 19.79 30.53
C ALA A 205 7.95 19.99 32.03
N TYR A 206 8.07 18.95 32.83
CA TYR A 206 7.66 18.91 34.24
C TYR A 206 8.88 18.63 35.13
N GLU A 207 8.88 19.20 36.33
CA GLU A 207 9.81 18.79 37.40
C GLU A 207 9.10 17.90 38.42
N SER A 208 9.74 16.79 38.76
CA SER A 208 9.25 15.86 39.76
C SER A 208 9.27 16.46 41.17
N PRO A 209 8.43 15.98 42.10
CA PRO A 209 8.56 16.26 43.52
C PRO A 209 9.99 15.96 44.04
N ALA A 210 10.52 16.82 44.90
CA ALA A 210 11.88 16.68 45.45
C ALA A 210 12.12 15.40 46.28
N ASN A 211 11.07 14.65 46.61
CA ASN A 211 11.14 13.36 47.29
C ASN A 211 11.04 12.18 46.32
N TYR A 212 10.91 12.43 45.02
CA TYR A 212 11.01 11.39 44.00
C TYR A 212 12.48 11.15 43.69
N SER A 213 12.79 9.95 43.24
CA SER A 213 14.16 9.56 42.90
C SER A 213 14.18 8.80 41.60
N GLN A 214 15.30 8.93 40.88
CA GLN A 214 15.59 8.10 39.71
C GLN A 214 15.52 6.61 40.07
N GLY A 215 14.84 5.81 39.25
CA GLY A 215 14.82 4.35 39.37
C GLY A 215 15.60 3.64 38.25
N PRO A 216 15.58 2.29 38.25
CA PRO A 216 16.27 1.50 37.25
C PRO A 216 15.65 1.68 35.86
N VAL A 217 16.44 1.43 34.82
CA VAL A 217 15.95 1.42 33.44
C VAL A 217 15.09 0.16 33.22
N ASP A 218 13.82 0.34 32.83
CA ASP A 218 13.00 -0.76 32.35
C ASP A 218 13.30 -1.06 30.87
N THR A 219 13.61 -2.33 30.62
CA THR A 219 13.92 -2.86 29.28
C THR A 219 13.13 -4.12 28.95
N THR A 220 12.17 -4.49 29.81
CA THR A 220 11.50 -5.78 29.72
C THR A 220 10.38 -5.69 28.68
N PRO A 221 10.45 -6.43 27.56
CA PRO A 221 9.31 -6.51 26.67
C PRO A 221 8.17 -7.24 27.39
N GLU A 222 6.98 -6.67 27.37
CA GLU A 222 5.82 -7.20 28.08
C GLU A 222 4.67 -7.50 27.12
N ARG A 223 3.75 -8.33 27.60
CA ARG A 223 2.46 -8.57 26.96
C ARG A 223 1.42 -7.65 27.59
N PHE A 224 0.74 -6.88 26.73
CA PHE A 224 -0.39 -6.08 27.11
C PHE A 224 -1.70 -6.65 26.57
N PHE A 225 -2.76 -6.55 27.37
CA PHE A 225 -4.09 -7.01 27.04
C PHE A 225 -5.00 -5.81 26.77
N VAL A 226 -5.86 -5.92 25.76
CA VAL A 226 -6.79 -4.87 25.33
C VAL A 226 -8.20 -5.41 25.28
N ARG A 227 -9.14 -4.71 25.90
CA ARG A 227 -10.57 -5.06 25.89
C ARG A 227 -11.42 -3.80 25.83
N HIS A 228 -12.27 -3.71 24.81
CA HIS A 228 -13.24 -2.62 24.74
C HIS A 228 -14.09 -2.59 26.02
N GLU A 229 -14.44 -1.39 26.51
CA GLU A 229 -15.20 -1.16 27.75
C GLU A 229 -14.48 -1.50 29.08
N SER A 230 -13.18 -1.82 29.05
CA SER A 230 -12.39 -1.84 30.30
C SER A 230 -12.39 -0.46 30.97
N SER A 231 -12.37 -0.45 32.31
CA SER A 231 -12.20 0.78 33.12
C SER A 231 -10.81 0.88 33.74
N SER A 232 -10.00 -0.16 33.60
CA SER A 232 -8.63 -0.22 34.12
C SER A 232 -7.62 0.11 33.02
N LYS A 233 -6.42 0.55 33.39
CA LYS A 233 -5.45 1.17 32.48
C LYS A 233 -4.01 0.67 32.65
N LEU A 234 -3.77 -0.52 33.22
CA LEU A 234 -2.40 -1.04 33.33
C LEU A 234 -2.08 -2.08 32.25
N GLY A 235 -3.09 -2.71 31.66
CA GLY A 235 -2.95 -3.64 30.55
C GLY A 235 -2.30 -4.98 30.89
N ARG A 236 -2.06 -5.31 32.16
CA ARG A 236 -1.23 -6.48 32.56
C ARG A 236 -1.97 -7.81 32.61
N SER A 237 -3.29 -7.79 32.49
CA SER A 237 -4.12 -8.99 32.43
C SER A 237 -5.43 -8.67 31.71
N TRP A 238 -6.19 -9.71 31.37
CA TRP A 238 -7.55 -9.55 30.89
C TRP A 238 -8.44 -8.71 31.83
N GLY A 239 -8.39 -8.93 33.15
CA GLY A 239 -9.19 -8.17 34.12
C GLY A 239 -8.77 -6.70 34.29
N ASP A 240 -7.57 -6.36 33.80
CA ASP A 240 -6.95 -5.04 33.84
C ASP A 240 -6.48 -4.66 32.43
N ALA A 241 -7.29 -4.94 31.42
CA ALA A 241 -6.92 -4.67 30.03
C ALA A 241 -7.00 -3.17 29.74
N PHE A 242 -6.18 -2.67 28.82
CA PHE A 242 -6.36 -1.33 28.27
C PHE A 242 -7.70 -1.22 27.52
N PRO A 243 -8.39 -0.06 27.57
CA PRO A 243 -9.61 0.16 26.80
C PRO A 243 -9.38 0.36 25.31
N THR A 244 -8.17 0.78 24.89
CA THR A 244 -7.82 1.01 23.48
C THR A 244 -6.55 0.30 23.06
N VAL A 245 -6.40 0.04 21.76
CA VAL A 245 -5.17 -0.54 21.21
C VAL A 245 -4.04 0.50 21.21
N TRP A 246 -4.36 1.78 20.99
CA TRP A 246 -3.38 2.86 21.05
C TRP A 246 -2.61 2.90 22.39
N GLU A 247 -3.29 2.75 23.53
CA GLU A 247 -2.65 2.79 24.85
C GLU A 247 -1.67 1.63 25.03
N ALA A 248 -2.08 0.41 24.67
CA ALA A 248 -1.20 -0.76 24.74
C ALA A 248 0.04 -0.59 23.86
N LEU A 249 -0.12 -0.05 22.65
CA LEU A 249 1.00 0.21 21.73
C LEU A 249 1.93 1.32 22.24
N PHE A 250 1.38 2.33 22.91
CA PHE A 250 2.18 3.42 23.48
C PHE A 250 3.10 2.91 24.59
N GLU A 251 2.58 2.05 25.46
CA GLU A 251 3.30 1.45 26.59
C GLU A 251 4.24 0.31 26.16
N SER A 252 4.06 -0.24 24.95
CA SER A 252 4.87 -1.36 24.45
C SER A 252 6.32 -0.96 24.15
N LEU A 253 7.24 -1.75 24.70
CA LEU A 253 8.65 -1.73 24.34
C LEU A 253 8.93 -2.67 23.15
N PRO A 254 10.01 -2.43 22.38
CA PRO A 254 10.43 -3.35 21.32
C PRO A 254 10.57 -4.79 21.82
N GLY A 255 9.94 -5.73 21.11
CA GLY A 255 9.81 -7.15 21.46
C GLY A 255 8.51 -7.50 22.19
N GLY A 256 7.68 -6.51 22.54
CA GLY A 256 6.43 -6.71 23.27
C GLY A 256 5.28 -7.26 22.42
N GLU A 257 4.23 -7.71 23.10
CA GLU A 257 3.01 -8.25 22.49
C GLU A 257 1.79 -7.44 22.94
N VAL A 258 0.83 -7.26 22.03
CA VAL A 258 -0.48 -6.68 22.32
C VAL A 258 -1.56 -7.66 21.93
N TRP A 259 -2.31 -8.17 22.91
CA TRP A 259 -3.39 -9.13 22.75
C TRP A 259 -4.73 -8.41 22.85
N VAL A 260 -5.49 -8.43 21.76
CA VAL A 260 -6.70 -7.62 21.62
C VAL A 260 -7.94 -8.51 21.58
N ALA A 261 -8.77 -8.39 22.62
CA ALA A 261 -10.06 -9.07 22.69
C ALA A 261 -11.00 -8.63 21.57
N SER A 262 -11.91 -9.51 21.20
CA SER A 262 -12.95 -9.29 20.21
C SER A 262 -13.76 -8.07 20.59
N GLY A 263 -14.07 -7.24 19.61
CA GLY A 263 -14.67 -5.94 19.84
C GLY A 263 -14.41 -5.00 18.69
N THR A 264 -15.08 -3.85 18.73
CA THR A 264 -14.82 -2.75 17.80
C THR A 264 -14.18 -1.59 18.55
N TYR A 265 -12.95 -1.29 18.18
CA TYR A 265 -12.14 -0.19 18.71
C TYR A 265 -12.20 0.97 17.72
N ARG A 266 -12.76 2.10 18.15
CA ARG A 266 -12.98 3.28 17.30
C ARG A 266 -11.77 4.22 17.36
N GLU A 267 -10.76 3.89 16.58
CA GLU A 267 -9.47 4.58 16.61
C GLU A 267 -8.74 4.44 15.28
N ALA A 268 -7.75 5.31 15.08
CA ALA A 268 -6.70 5.15 14.08
C ALA A 268 -5.38 4.96 14.82
N ILE A 269 -4.70 3.84 14.62
CA ILE A 269 -3.55 3.45 15.44
C ILE A 269 -2.22 3.69 14.72
N ALA A 270 -1.19 4.03 15.48
CA ALA A 270 0.18 4.04 14.98
C ALA A 270 0.95 2.88 15.60
N LEU A 271 1.72 2.19 14.77
CA LEU A 271 2.40 0.95 15.11
C LEU A 271 3.88 1.25 15.39
N PRO A 272 4.37 1.01 16.63
CA PRO A 272 5.78 1.16 16.96
C PRO A 272 6.60 -0.02 16.42
N SER A 273 7.91 0.18 16.21
CA SER A 273 8.82 -0.89 15.80
C SER A 273 8.80 -2.08 16.75
N ASN A 274 8.90 -3.28 16.17
CA ASN A 274 9.15 -4.55 16.84
C ASN A 274 8.08 -4.92 17.87
N VAL A 275 6.81 -4.61 17.61
CA VAL A 275 5.68 -5.01 18.45
C VAL A 275 4.76 -5.93 17.66
N ALA A 276 4.32 -7.02 18.31
CA ALA A 276 3.35 -7.95 17.74
C ALA A 276 1.94 -7.59 18.24
N VAL A 277 0.97 -7.56 17.33
CA VAL A 277 -0.44 -7.25 17.61
C VAL A 277 -1.32 -8.39 17.15
N TYR A 278 -1.98 -9.03 18.11
CA TYR A 278 -2.78 -10.23 17.92
C TYR A 278 -4.26 -9.93 18.23
N GLY A 279 -5.13 -10.07 17.23
CA GLY A 279 -6.58 -10.18 17.42
C GLY A 279 -7.02 -11.64 17.49
N GLY A 280 -8.31 -11.89 17.72
CA GLY A 280 -8.86 -13.25 17.79
C GLY A 280 -9.11 -13.79 19.20
N PHE A 281 -9.08 -12.95 20.23
CA PHE A 281 -9.28 -13.37 21.63
C PHE A 281 -10.71 -13.09 22.12
N LEU A 282 -11.29 -13.96 22.92
CA LEU A 282 -12.53 -13.73 23.69
C LEU A 282 -12.26 -12.94 24.97
N GLY A 283 -11.00 -12.80 25.38
CA GLY A 283 -10.57 -12.01 26.53
C GLY A 283 -10.46 -12.80 27.83
N MET A 284 -10.16 -14.10 27.72
CA MET A 284 -9.96 -15.04 28.83
C MET A 284 -8.77 -16.00 28.61
N GLU A 285 -8.16 -15.98 27.43
CA GLU A 285 -7.07 -16.86 27.01
C GLU A 285 -5.76 -16.59 27.75
N GLU A 286 -5.00 -17.64 28.03
CA GLU A 286 -3.68 -17.56 28.65
C GLU A 286 -2.55 -17.74 27.62
N GLU A 287 -2.84 -18.44 26.52
CA GLU A 287 -1.88 -18.79 25.47
C GLU A 287 -2.30 -18.32 24.06
N LEU A 288 -1.32 -17.96 23.22
CA LEU A 288 -1.57 -17.40 21.89
C LEU A 288 -2.33 -18.37 20.96
N SER A 289 -2.16 -19.68 21.18
CA SER A 289 -2.82 -20.74 20.42
C SER A 289 -4.29 -20.95 20.78
N GLU A 290 -4.78 -20.35 21.87
CA GLU A 290 -6.18 -20.48 22.31
C GLU A 290 -7.13 -19.54 21.57
N ARG A 291 -6.59 -18.66 20.71
CA ARG A 291 -7.37 -17.72 19.89
C ARG A 291 -8.45 -18.43 19.05
N ASN A 292 -9.61 -17.78 18.97
CA ASN A 292 -10.72 -18.21 18.14
C ASN A 292 -10.89 -17.26 16.94
N MET A 293 -10.14 -17.53 15.87
CA MET A 293 -10.09 -16.68 14.67
C MET A 293 -11.41 -16.63 13.88
N GLU A 294 -12.30 -17.61 14.06
CA GLU A 294 -13.56 -17.68 13.33
C GLU A 294 -14.66 -16.79 13.93
N SER A 295 -14.66 -16.60 15.25
CA SER A 295 -15.77 -15.94 15.95
C SER A 295 -15.36 -14.76 16.84
N ALA A 296 -14.11 -14.66 17.26
CA ALA A 296 -13.60 -13.57 18.09
C ALA A 296 -13.02 -12.43 17.24
N THR A 297 -13.87 -11.72 16.49
CA THR A 297 -13.41 -10.66 15.58
C THR A 297 -12.91 -9.42 16.34
N THR A 298 -11.66 -9.04 16.10
CA THR A 298 -11.07 -7.78 16.57
C THR A 298 -11.09 -6.75 15.44
N VAL A 299 -11.78 -5.63 15.63
CA VAL A 299 -11.97 -4.59 14.61
C VAL A 299 -11.36 -3.27 15.04
N ILE A 300 -10.44 -2.74 14.24
CA ILE A 300 -9.96 -1.35 14.27
C ILE A 300 -10.79 -0.54 13.26
N ASP A 301 -11.65 0.34 13.77
CA ASP A 301 -12.61 1.11 12.99
C ASP A 301 -12.26 2.59 12.98
N ALA A 302 -11.70 3.05 11.85
CA ALA A 302 -11.26 4.42 11.67
C ALA A 302 -12.35 5.35 11.09
N THR A 303 -13.63 5.02 11.29
CA THR A 303 -14.74 5.91 10.93
C THR A 303 -14.56 7.29 11.55
N GLY A 304 -14.57 8.34 10.71
CA GLY A 304 -14.47 9.73 11.14
C GLY A 304 -13.04 10.27 11.29
N TRP A 305 -12.03 9.44 11.01
CA TRP A 305 -10.62 9.84 10.98
C TRP A 305 -10.17 10.08 9.54
N LEU A 306 -9.36 11.10 9.29
CA LEU A 306 -8.75 11.33 7.96
C LEU A 306 -7.35 10.69 7.87
N LEU A 307 -7.27 9.47 8.42
CA LEU A 307 -6.05 8.68 8.56
C LEU A 307 -6.28 7.24 8.11
N PRO A 308 -5.19 6.50 7.85
CA PRO A 308 -5.24 5.05 7.81
C PRO A 308 -5.85 4.47 9.08
N ALA A 309 -6.50 3.32 9.02
CA ALA A 309 -6.89 2.61 10.25
C ALA A 309 -5.67 2.20 11.08
N ALA A 310 -4.57 1.84 10.42
CA ALA A 310 -3.26 1.69 11.03
C ALA A 310 -2.14 2.31 10.19
N GLN A 311 -1.13 2.88 10.84
CA GLN A 311 0.05 3.40 10.17
C GLN A 311 1.34 2.98 10.87
N ALA A 312 2.39 2.71 10.09
CA ALA A 312 3.74 2.60 10.60
C ALA A 312 4.72 3.38 9.71
N ILE A 313 5.66 4.06 10.36
CA ILE A 313 6.67 4.89 9.70
C ILE A 313 8.04 4.53 10.26
N SER A 314 8.96 4.12 9.38
CA SER A 314 10.30 3.66 9.77
C SER A 314 10.28 2.52 10.80
N ALA A 315 9.23 1.70 10.78
CA ALA A 315 8.99 0.65 11.77
C ALA A 315 9.41 -0.72 11.25
N GLN A 316 10.20 -1.48 12.01
CA GLN A 316 10.71 -2.79 11.59
C GLN A 316 10.26 -3.88 12.56
N GLY A 317 10.11 -5.12 12.07
CA GLY A 317 9.75 -6.27 12.91
C GLY A 317 8.29 -6.27 13.40
N LEU A 318 7.39 -5.61 12.67
CA LEU A 318 5.97 -5.61 13.01
C LEU A 318 5.33 -6.97 12.71
N ALA A 319 4.45 -7.44 13.59
CA ALA A 319 3.58 -8.59 13.33
C ALA A 319 2.13 -8.20 13.58
N LEU A 320 1.28 -8.34 12.58
CA LEU A 320 -0.15 -8.08 12.64
C LEU A 320 -0.89 -9.37 12.30
N ASP A 321 -1.68 -9.89 13.23
CA ASP A 321 -2.32 -11.19 13.07
C ASP A 321 -3.74 -11.23 13.66
N GLY A 322 -4.75 -11.53 12.84
CA GLY A 322 -6.14 -11.70 13.30
C GLY A 322 -6.91 -10.40 13.49
N LEU A 323 -6.56 -9.34 12.77
CA LEU A 323 -7.14 -8.00 12.90
C LEU A 323 -8.01 -7.65 11.69
N THR A 324 -9.10 -6.92 11.92
CA THR A 324 -9.89 -6.27 10.88
C THR A 324 -9.63 -4.77 10.90
N PHE A 325 -9.13 -4.19 9.82
CA PHE A 325 -8.94 -2.76 9.61
C PHE A 325 -10.03 -2.23 8.67
N ARG A 326 -10.84 -1.29 9.14
CA ARG A 326 -11.96 -0.78 8.33
C ARG A 326 -12.21 0.71 8.42
N ASN A 327 -12.89 1.20 7.38
CA ASN A 327 -13.38 2.57 7.24
C ASN A 327 -12.30 3.65 7.36
N GLY A 328 -11.02 3.28 7.23
CA GLY A 328 -9.94 4.26 7.21
C GLY A 328 -9.94 5.04 5.89
N SER A 329 -9.68 6.34 6.00
CA SER A 329 -9.80 7.29 4.90
C SER A 329 -8.58 8.19 4.86
N ALA A 330 -7.62 7.85 4.00
CA ALA A 330 -6.30 8.49 3.98
C ALA A 330 -5.89 8.98 2.60
N TYR A 331 -4.75 9.65 2.49
CA TYR A 331 -4.14 9.90 1.18
C TYR A 331 -3.54 8.62 0.57
N ARG A 332 -2.94 7.77 1.42
CA ARG A 332 -2.39 6.45 1.07
C ARG A 332 -2.74 5.42 2.13
N GLY A 333 -2.99 4.18 1.72
CA GLY A 333 -3.17 3.05 2.65
C GLY A 333 -4.37 3.25 3.55
N GLY A 334 -5.59 3.28 3.01
CA GLY A 334 -6.79 3.57 3.80
C GLY A 334 -6.93 2.64 5.01
N GLY A 335 -6.66 1.35 4.85
CA GLY A 335 -6.64 0.39 5.95
C GLY A 335 -5.31 0.39 6.69
N LEU A 336 -4.21 0.19 5.96
CA LEU A 336 -2.86 0.20 6.51
C LEU A 336 -1.88 0.93 5.60
N ASN A 337 -1.12 1.87 6.17
CA ASN A 337 -0.03 2.54 5.47
C ASN A 337 1.31 2.19 6.13
N LEU A 338 2.19 1.53 5.38
CA LEU A 338 3.57 1.24 5.76
C LEU A 338 4.52 2.09 4.93
N GLU A 339 5.34 2.88 5.61
CA GLU A 339 6.37 3.71 4.98
C GLU A 339 7.74 3.43 5.60
N GLN A 340 8.73 3.09 4.77
CA GLN A 340 10.05 2.67 5.22
C GLN A 340 10.03 1.58 6.31
N SER A 341 9.04 0.69 6.24
CA SER A 341 8.68 -0.23 7.31
C SER A 341 8.75 -1.70 6.86
N GLY A 342 8.80 -2.63 7.81
CA GLY A 342 8.80 -4.06 7.56
C GLY A 342 7.81 -4.79 8.47
N ALA A 343 6.88 -5.55 7.87
CA ALA A 343 5.80 -6.21 8.60
C ALA A 343 5.47 -7.63 8.12
N THR A 344 5.02 -8.46 9.05
CA THR A 344 4.30 -9.71 8.76
C THR A 344 2.82 -9.48 9.02
N ILE A 345 1.98 -9.72 8.02
CA ILE A 345 0.54 -9.47 8.04
C ILE A 345 -0.16 -10.79 7.75
N GLN A 346 -0.86 -11.35 8.74
CA GLN A 346 -1.45 -12.68 8.67
C GLN A 346 -2.91 -12.66 9.15
N ASN A 347 -3.79 -13.45 8.53
CA ASN A 347 -5.17 -13.61 9.00
C ASN A 347 -5.91 -12.27 9.20
N CYS A 348 -5.56 -11.25 8.40
CA CYS A 348 -6.08 -9.89 8.56
C CYS A 348 -7.11 -9.58 7.49
N ARG A 349 -8.03 -8.68 7.81
CA ARG A 349 -9.08 -8.20 6.90
C ARG A 349 -8.99 -6.69 6.74
N PHE A 350 -8.90 -6.22 5.51
CA PHE A 350 -8.98 -4.81 5.14
C PHE A 350 -10.31 -4.58 4.42
N GLU A 351 -11.27 -3.90 5.06
CA GLU A 351 -12.60 -3.71 4.49
C GLU A 351 -13.07 -2.25 4.43
N ASN A 352 -13.71 -1.87 3.33
CA ASN A 352 -14.32 -0.54 3.15
C ASN A 352 -13.35 0.63 3.41
N ASN A 353 -12.05 0.41 3.19
CA ASN A 353 -11.06 1.45 3.34
C ASN A 353 -10.92 2.27 2.05
N SER A 354 -10.58 3.54 2.18
CA SER A 354 -10.45 4.46 1.06
C SER A 354 -9.13 5.23 1.13
N ALA A 355 -8.37 5.19 0.05
CA ALA A 355 -7.21 6.06 -0.15
C ALA A 355 -7.49 7.04 -1.28
N ILE A 356 -7.25 8.33 -1.09
CA ILE A 356 -7.43 9.31 -2.15
C ILE A 356 -6.55 8.98 -3.35
N SER A 357 -5.29 8.60 -3.09
CA SER A 357 -4.29 8.43 -4.14
C SER A 357 -3.90 6.96 -4.33
N LEU A 358 -3.43 6.27 -3.28
CA LEU A 358 -2.72 5.00 -3.46
C LEU A 358 -3.04 3.98 -2.35
N GLY A 359 -3.43 2.76 -2.70
CA GLY A 359 -3.59 1.67 -1.74
C GLY A 359 -4.85 1.83 -0.91
N GLY A 360 -6.02 1.54 -1.47
CA GLY A 360 -7.29 1.67 -0.74
C GLY A 360 -7.29 0.84 0.55
N GLY A 361 -6.86 -0.43 0.45
CA GLY A 361 -6.63 -1.30 1.60
C GLY A 361 -5.25 -1.05 2.22
N VAL A 362 -4.19 -1.38 1.49
CA VAL A 362 -2.80 -1.30 1.99
C VAL A 362 -1.92 -0.49 1.04
N SER A 363 -1.05 0.35 1.60
CA SER A 363 0.04 1.02 0.89
C SER A 363 1.38 0.60 1.48
N LEU A 364 2.28 0.07 0.65
CA LEU A 364 3.68 -0.21 0.99
C LEU A 364 4.59 0.75 0.21
N THR A 365 5.17 1.74 0.90
CA THR A 365 6.12 2.70 0.31
C THR A 365 7.51 2.46 0.89
N SER A 366 8.47 2.07 0.05
CA SER A 366 9.83 1.67 0.45
C SER A 366 9.82 0.69 1.62
N SER A 367 8.88 -0.26 1.60
CA SER A 367 8.55 -1.14 2.74
C SER A 367 8.53 -2.61 2.33
N SER A 368 8.80 -3.51 3.26
CA SER A 368 8.69 -4.96 3.08
C SER A 368 7.44 -5.51 3.76
N ALA A 369 6.82 -6.53 3.18
CA ALA A 369 5.71 -7.22 3.84
C ALA A 369 5.51 -8.66 3.39
N SER A 370 5.28 -9.56 4.35
CA SER A 370 4.67 -10.85 4.06
C SER A 370 3.18 -10.77 4.33
N ILE A 371 2.35 -10.95 3.30
CA ILE A 371 0.89 -10.85 3.36
C ILE A 371 0.30 -12.24 3.09
N ILE A 372 -0.28 -12.84 4.11
CA ILE A 372 -0.66 -14.25 4.09
C ILE A 372 -2.06 -14.41 4.69
N ASP A 373 -2.92 -15.22 4.08
CA ASP A 373 -4.26 -15.54 4.62
C ASP A 373 -5.09 -14.27 4.90
N CYS A 374 -4.99 -13.26 4.02
CA CYS A 374 -5.62 -11.95 4.20
C CYS A 374 -6.78 -11.68 3.23
N ASP A 375 -7.75 -10.90 3.70
CA ASP A 375 -8.91 -10.45 2.92
C ASP A 375 -8.85 -8.95 2.61
N PHE A 376 -9.02 -8.58 1.35
CA PHE A 376 -9.12 -7.21 0.87
C PHE A 376 -10.50 -7.00 0.25
N LEU A 377 -11.41 -6.36 0.98
CA LEU A 377 -12.82 -6.30 0.63
C LEU A 377 -13.30 -4.86 0.42
N GLN A 378 -13.83 -4.58 -0.76
CA GLN A 378 -14.49 -3.30 -1.06
C GLN A 378 -13.63 -2.05 -0.80
N ASN A 379 -12.30 -2.19 -0.85
CA ASN A 379 -11.39 -1.07 -0.65
C ASN A 379 -11.29 -0.23 -1.93
N ARG A 380 -11.07 1.07 -1.77
CA ARG A 380 -11.19 2.04 -2.87
C ARG A 380 -9.99 2.97 -2.95
N SER A 381 -9.51 3.22 -4.17
CA SER A 381 -8.53 4.26 -4.46
C SER A 381 -8.99 5.14 -5.61
N PRO A 382 -10.02 6.00 -5.43
CA PRO A 382 -10.70 6.69 -6.52
C PRO A 382 -9.84 7.69 -7.31
N GLY A 383 -8.75 8.23 -6.73
CA GLY A 383 -8.04 9.37 -7.32
C GLY A 383 -8.81 10.68 -7.14
N ILE A 384 -8.15 11.82 -7.42
CA ILE A 384 -8.83 13.12 -7.52
C ILE A 384 -8.99 13.48 -9.01
N PRO A 385 -10.22 13.80 -9.49
CA PRO A 385 -10.41 14.41 -10.79
C PRO A 385 -10.01 15.90 -10.72
N SER A 386 -8.72 16.22 -10.93
CA SER A 386 -8.24 17.60 -10.92
C SER A 386 -7.56 17.99 -12.24
N GLY A 387 -8.30 18.79 -13.04
CA GLY A 387 -7.86 19.69 -14.12
C GLY A 387 -6.40 19.65 -14.59
N GLY A 388 -5.96 18.53 -15.18
CA GLY A 388 -4.71 18.44 -15.95
C GLY A 388 -3.47 17.91 -15.22
N ASN A 389 -3.50 17.69 -13.90
CA ASN A 389 -2.46 16.95 -13.17
C ASN A 389 -3.14 15.99 -12.18
N ILE A 390 -3.02 14.69 -12.46
CA ILE A 390 -3.82 13.64 -11.84
C ILE A 390 -3.07 13.04 -10.65
N SER A 391 -3.69 13.04 -9.47
CA SER A 391 -3.33 12.05 -8.44
C SER A 391 -3.92 10.72 -8.90
N ASN A 392 -3.06 9.80 -9.31
CA ASN A 392 -3.49 8.57 -9.96
C ASN A 392 -4.02 7.57 -8.93
N GLY A 393 -5.35 7.46 -8.80
CA GLY A 393 -6.00 6.44 -7.98
C GLY A 393 -5.51 5.03 -8.36
N ALA A 394 -4.78 4.35 -7.49
CA ALA A 394 -4.12 3.08 -7.82
C ALA A 394 -4.07 2.10 -6.65
N GLY A 395 -4.23 0.81 -6.93
CA GLY A 395 -4.17 -0.24 -5.93
C GLY A 395 -5.36 -0.19 -4.99
N GLY A 396 -6.57 -0.44 -5.49
CA GLY A 396 -7.78 -0.46 -4.65
C GLY A 396 -7.59 -1.38 -3.44
N GLY A 397 -7.07 -2.59 -3.65
CA GLY A 397 -6.59 -3.48 -2.60
C GLY A 397 -5.24 -3.04 -2.05
N ILE A 398 -4.17 -3.21 -2.85
CA ILE A 398 -2.78 -2.97 -2.44
C ILE A 398 -2.06 -2.07 -3.45
N TYR A 399 -1.33 -1.10 -2.91
CA TYR A 399 -0.31 -0.33 -3.63
C TYR A 399 1.10 -0.71 -3.15
N LEU A 400 2.00 -0.99 -4.09
CA LEU A 400 3.39 -1.38 -3.86
C LEU A 400 4.35 -0.39 -4.56
N ASN A 401 5.24 0.22 -3.79
CA ASN A 401 6.38 0.99 -4.30
C ASN A 401 7.61 0.66 -3.47
N THR A 402 8.18 -0.51 -3.71
CA THR A 402 9.26 -1.09 -2.92
C THR A 402 10.09 -2.07 -3.78
N THR A 403 11.15 -2.62 -3.20
CA THR A 403 11.86 -3.79 -3.73
C THR A 403 10.98 -5.03 -3.57
N LEU A 404 10.63 -5.70 -4.67
CA LEU A 404 9.69 -6.85 -4.62
C LEU A 404 10.25 -8.07 -3.90
N ASP A 405 11.58 -8.17 -3.76
CA ASP A 405 12.26 -9.28 -3.07
C ASP A 405 11.83 -9.39 -1.61
N ASP A 406 11.21 -8.34 -1.07
CA ASP A 406 10.73 -8.25 0.30
C ASP A 406 9.19 -8.31 0.41
N VAL A 407 8.47 -8.66 -0.67
CA VAL A 407 7.00 -8.75 -0.68
C VAL A 407 6.49 -10.11 -1.16
N THR A 408 5.72 -10.79 -0.31
CA THR A 408 5.03 -12.05 -0.65
C THR A 408 3.53 -11.92 -0.42
N ILE A 409 2.72 -12.45 -1.34
CA ILE A 409 1.25 -12.45 -1.24
C ILE A 409 0.75 -13.88 -1.47
N LYS A 410 0.18 -14.50 -0.43
CA LYS A 410 -0.25 -15.90 -0.48
C LYS A 410 -1.61 -16.11 0.17
N ARG A 411 -2.45 -16.97 -0.41
CA ARG A 411 -3.75 -17.36 0.15
C ARG A 411 -4.63 -16.16 0.50
N CYS A 412 -4.59 -15.12 -0.34
CA CYS A 412 -5.30 -13.88 -0.11
C CYS A 412 -6.52 -13.76 -1.03
N ARG A 413 -7.57 -13.06 -0.56
CA ARG A 413 -8.76 -12.76 -1.35
C ARG A 413 -8.90 -11.26 -1.59
N PHE A 414 -9.12 -10.87 -2.83
CA PHE A 414 -9.37 -9.51 -3.26
C PHE A 414 -10.77 -9.44 -3.86
N ILE A 415 -11.71 -8.86 -3.13
CA ILE A 415 -13.13 -8.89 -3.50
C ILE A 415 -13.69 -7.47 -3.58
N GLY A 416 -14.21 -7.07 -4.74
CA GLY A 416 -14.92 -5.80 -4.86
C GLY A 416 -14.06 -4.55 -4.74
N ASN A 417 -12.72 -4.66 -4.83
CA ASN A 417 -11.84 -3.50 -4.70
C ASN A 417 -11.87 -2.64 -5.96
N ILE A 418 -11.78 -1.31 -5.78
CA ILE A 418 -11.94 -0.35 -6.86
C ILE A 418 -10.76 0.63 -6.90
N ALA A 419 -10.23 0.91 -8.09
CA ALA A 419 -9.25 1.98 -8.30
C ALA A 419 -9.73 2.96 -9.36
N GLY A 420 -9.35 4.23 -9.24
CA GLY A 420 -9.64 5.24 -10.23
C GLY A 420 -8.96 4.95 -11.56
N GLN A 421 -7.62 4.88 -11.59
CA GLN A 421 -6.89 4.91 -12.86
C GLN A 421 -6.05 3.68 -13.16
N PHE A 422 -5.50 3.00 -12.16
CA PHE A 422 -4.65 1.83 -12.39
C PHE A 422 -5.27 0.57 -11.78
N ALA A 423 -4.44 -0.34 -11.28
CA ALA A 423 -4.92 -1.66 -10.89
C ALA A 423 -5.83 -1.61 -9.66
N SER A 424 -6.97 -2.30 -9.72
CA SER A 424 -7.98 -2.33 -8.66
C SER A 424 -7.65 -3.31 -7.54
N GLY A 425 -7.02 -4.44 -7.84
CA GLY A 425 -6.49 -5.39 -6.87
C GLY A 425 -5.13 -4.93 -6.37
N ILE A 426 -4.08 -5.12 -7.18
CA ILE A 426 -2.68 -4.87 -6.80
C ILE A 426 -1.99 -4.01 -7.85
N TYR A 427 -1.45 -2.87 -7.42
CA TYR A 427 -0.67 -1.99 -8.27
C TYR A 427 0.78 -1.89 -7.79
N VAL A 428 1.74 -2.11 -8.69
CA VAL A 428 3.18 -1.97 -8.44
C VAL A 428 3.74 -0.82 -9.26
N SER A 429 4.21 0.24 -8.59
CA SER A 429 4.98 1.33 -9.19
C SER A 429 6.38 1.38 -8.61
N GLY A 430 7.39 0.95 -9.37
CA GLY A 430 8.78 0.97 -8.93
C GLY A 430 9.74 0.88 -10.12
N GLN A 431 11.04 0.94 -9.83
CA GLN A 431 12.14 0.58 -10.74
C GLN A 431 12.19 -0.96 -10.93
N PRO A 432 12.85 -1.50 -11.98
CA PRO A 432 12.88 -2.94 -12.24
C PRO A 432 13.40 -3.72 -11.04
N VAL A 433 12.69 -4.77 -10.64
CA VAL A 433 12.95 -5.61 -9.45
C VAL A 433 12.74 -7.09 -9.80
N GLN A 434 13.32 -7.98 -8.98
CA GLN A 434 13.64 -9.37 -9.32
C GLN A 434 12.38 -10.22 -9.64
N ALA A 435 11.36 -10.29 -8.77
CA ALA A 435 10.04 -10.88 -9.07
C ALA A 435 8.98 -10.60 -7.99
N LEU A 436 7.68 -10.46 -8.36
CA LEU A 436 6.54 -10.57 -7.42
C LEU A 436 5.89 -11.94 -7.60
N THR A 437 5.73 -12.68 -6.50
CA THR A 437 4.96 -13.94 -6.49
C THR A 437 3.61 -13.75 -5.81
N ILE A 438 2.56 -14.17 -6.51
CA ILE A 438 1.18 -14.25 -6.01
C ILE A 438 0.75 -15.72 -6.09
N GLU A 439 0.40 -16.30 -4.95
CA GLU A 439 0.14 -17.75 -4.85
C GLU A 439 -1.19 -18.01 -4.14
N ASP A 440 -1.98 -18.95 -4.67
CA ASP A 440 -3.24 -19.39 -4.08
C ASP A 440 -4.23 -18.25 -3.79
N CYS A 441 -4.27 -17.22 -4.65
CA CYS A 441 -5.07 -16.02 -4.42
C CYS A 441 -6.36 -16.00 -5.25
N GLU A 442 -7.38 -15.32 -4.72
CA GLU A 442 -8.66 -15.06 -5.40
C GLU A 442 -8.82 -13.58 -5.69
N PHE A 443 -9.17 -13.23 -6.93
CA PHE A 443 -9.54 -11.89 -7.35
C PHE A 443 -10.94 -11.91 -7.95
N HIS A 444 -11.91 -11.43 -7.19
CA HIS A 444 -13.32 -11.45 -7.58
C HIS A 444 -13.92 -10.05 -7.63
N ARG A 445 -14.56 -9.67 -8.76
CA ARG A 445 -15.29 -8.39 -8.91
C ARG A 445 -14.49 -7.14 -8.55
N ASN A 446 -13.18 -7.13 -8.78
CA ASN A 446 -12.39 -5.92 -8.64
C ASN A 446 -12.50 -5.08 -9.92
N GLY A 447 -12.46 -3.75 -9.83
CA GLY A 447 -12.57 -2.93 -11.03
C GLY A 447 -11.97 -1.52 -11.03
N GLY A 448 -11.54 -1.09 -12.23
CA GLY A 448 -10.91 0.21 -12.48
C GLY A 448 -11.87 1.21 -13.12
N SER A 449 -11.92 2.45 -12.64
CA SER A 449 -12.89 3.48 -13.06
C SER A 449 -12.26 4.81 -13.50
N HIS A 450 -11.58 4.89 -14.65
CA HIS A 450 -11.33 6.18 -15.34
C HIS A 450 -10.74 6.05 -16.76
N ASP A 451 -11.04 7.06 -17.56
CA ASP A 451 -11.02 7.12 -19.03
C ASP A 451 -9.64 7.25 -19.72
N ILE A 452 -8.50 7.15 -19.01
CA ILE A 452 -7.19 7.57 -19.58
C ILE A 452 -6.09 6.50 -19.51
N PHE A 453 -6.19 5.50 -18.62
CA PHE A 453 -5.18 4.45 -18.50
C PHE A 453 -5.79 3.08 -18.17
N ASP A 454 -5.36 2.06 -18.90
CA ASP A 454 -5.61 0.62 -18.76
C ASP A 454 -5.94 0.17 -17.32
N GLY A 455 -7.24 0.16 -16.97
CA GLY A 455 -7.74 -0.35 -15.70
C GLY A 455 -7.59 -1.87 -15.70
N THR A 456 -6.78 -2.39 -14.76
CA THR A 456 -6.55 -3.84 -14.60
C THR A 456 -6.84 -4.26 -13.17
N VAL A 457 -6.82 -5.57 -12.88
CA VAL A 457 -6.85 -6.07 -11.50
C VAL A 457 -5.45 -6.06 -10.91
N ILE A 458 -4.47 -6.51 -11.70
CA ILE A 458 -3.06 -6.47 -11.32
C ILE A 458 -2.28 -5.70 -12.39
N ARG A 459 -1.38 -4.83 -11.93
CA ARG A 459 -0.45 -4.14 -12.82
C ARG A 459 0.91 -3.96 -12.20
N ALA A 460 1.94 -4.36 -12.94
CA ALA A 460 3.33 -4.06 -12.62
C ALA A 460 3.91 -3.07 -13.64
N ARG A 461 4.49 -1.96 -13.15
CA ARG A 461 5.27 -1.03 -14.00
C ARG A 461 6.76 -1.38 -13.92
N THR A 462 7.38 -1.45 -15.09
CA THR A 462 8.83 -1.71 -15.35
C THR A 462 9.26 -3.16 -15.13
N GLY A 463 10.48 -3.52 -15.55
CA GLY A 463 10.97 -4.86 -15.89
C GLY A 463 11.02 -5.90 -14.76
N ASN A 464 9.87 -6.13 -14.15
CA ASN A 464 9.60 -7.09 -13.08
C ASN A 464 9.06 -8.37 -13.71
N THR A 465 9.48 -9.51 -13.17
CA THR A 465 8.77 -10.78 -13.40
C THR A 465 7.59 -10.86 -12.45
N LEU A 466 6.38 -11.03 -12.97
CA LEU A 466 5.19 -11.31 -12.18
C LEU A 466 4.86 -12.79 -12.30
N THR A 467 5.01 -13.55 -11.21
CA THR A 467 4.66 -14.96 -11.15
C THR A 467 3.35 -15.12 -10.39
N ILE A 468 2.37 -15.74 -11.03
CA ILE A 468 1.06 -16.01 -10.44
C ILE A 468 0.80 -17.51 -10.53
N LEU A 469 0.54 -18.11 -9.37
CA LEU A 469 0.40 -19.55 -9.19
C LEU A 469 -0.96 -19.86 -8.56
N ASN A 470 -1.64 -20.89 -9.07
CA ASN A 470 -2.85 -21.48 -8.47
C ASN A 470 -3.94 -20.43 -8.13
N SER A 471 -4.04 -19.36 -8.91
CA SER A 471 -4.87 -18.20 -8.55
C SER A 471 -6.04 -18.02 -9.51
N GLN A 472 -7.12 -17.44 -9.00
CA GLN A 472 -8.38 -17.26 -9.73
C GLN A 472 -8.68 -15.77 -9.93
N PHE A 473 -9.14 -15.42 -11.13
CA PHE A 473 -9.58 -14.08 -11.51
C PHE A 473 -10.96 -14.16 -12.13
N THR A 474 -12.00 -13.85 -11.34
CA THR A 474 -13.39 -14.05 -11.73
C THR A 474 -14.19 -12.75 -11.68
N GLU A 475 -14.99 -12.49 -12.72
CA GLU A 475 -15.95 -11.36 -12.76
C GLU A 475 -15.34 -9.97 -12.50
N ASN A 476 -14.04 -9.78 -12.73
CA ASN A 476 -13.39 -8.47 -12.60
C ASN A 476 -13.74 -7.59 -13.80
N PHE A 477 -13.73 -6.27 -13.61
CA PHE A 477 -14.25 -5.34 -14.61
C PHE A 477 -13.35 -4.10 -14.82
N GLY A 478 -13.07 -3.74 -16.07
CA GLY A 478 -12.50 -2.45 -16.45
C GLY A 478 -13.53 -1.57 -17.12
N THR A 479 -13.88 -0.41 -16.56
CA THR A 479 -14.79 0.52 -17.25
C THR A 479 -13.98 1.45 -18.16
N SER A 480 -14.34 1.56 -19.44
CA SER A 480 -13.94 2.67 -20.30
C SER A 480 -15.17 3.25 -21.01
N ASN A 481 -15.35 4.58 -20.96
CA ASN A 481 -16.38 5.30 -21.73
C ASN A 481 -15.88 5.71 -23.13
N LEU A 482 -14.66 5.30 -23.52
CA LEU A 482 -14.03 5.70 -24.78
C LEU A 482 -13.72 4.47 -25.64
N THR A 483 -14.07 4.58 -26.91
CA THR A 483 -14.12 3.54 -27.95
C THR A 483 -12.79 2.90 -28.33
N PHE A 484 -11.67 3.23 -27.68
CA PHE A 484 -10.37 2.64 -27.96
C PHE A 484 -9.50 2.60 -26.70
N LEU A 485 -9.03 1.40 -26.32
CA LEU A 485 -7.80 1.04 -25.58
C LEU A 485 -7.98 0.26 -24.23
N ARG A 486 -7.52 -1.02 -24.25
CA ARG A 486 -6.45 -1.60 -23.38
C ARG A 486 -6.70 -1.99 -21.91
N GLY A 487 -7.93 -2.15 -21.44
CA GLY A 487 -8.17 -2.79 -20.12
C GLY A 487 -8.03 -4.31 -20.17
N GLY A 488 -7.11 -4.89 -19.37
CA GLY A 488 -6.91 -6.33 -19.14
C GLY A 488 -7.09 -6.71 -17.67
N VAL A 489 -7.41 -7.96 -17.33
CA VAL A 489 -7.39 -8.43 -15.91
C VAL A 489 -5.98 -8.29 -15.32
N ILE A 490 -4.97 -8.63 -16.12
CA ILE A 490 -3.56 -8.51 -15.77
C ILE A 490 -2.88 -7.70 -16.87
N GLY A 491 -2.11 -6.67 -16.48
CA GLY A 491 -1.48 -5.75 -17.43
C GLY A 491 -0.03 -5.37 -17.12
N SER A 492 0.81 -5.24 -18.17
CA SER A 492 2.10 -4.55 -18.13
C SER A 492 2.22 -3.54 -19.26
N GLN A 493 2.72 -2.33 -18.97
CA GLN A 493 2.83 -1.23 -19.95
C GLN A 493 4.25 -0.99 -20.50
N VAL A 494 5.24 -1.84 -20.18
CA VAL A 494 6.63 -1.63 -20.62
C VAL A 494 7.20 -2.91 -21.24
N HIS A 495 7.94 -2.77 -22.34
CA HIS A 495 8.54 -3.82 -23.20
C HIS A 495 9.51 -4.82 -22.50
N ARG A 496 9.48 -4.96 -21.17
CA ARG A 496 10.44 -5.77 -20.39
C ARG A 496 9.86 -6.50 -19.16
N SER A 497 8.54 -6.54 -18.97
CA SER A 497 7.96 -7.31 -17.84
C SER A 497 7.48 -8.67 -18.33
N ASP A 498 7.99 -9.73 -17.72
CA ASP A 498 7.59 -11.11 -17.99
C ASP A 498 6.49 -11.51 -17.02
N VAL A 499 5.37 -12.02 -17.50
CA VAL A 499 4.34 -12.57 -16.63
C VAL A 499 4.27 -14.08 -16.81
N ALA A 500 4.43 -14.81 -15.72
CA ALA A 500 4.29 -16.25 -15.68
C ALA A 500 3.01 -16.63 -14.92
N LEU A 501 2.10 -17.31 -15.61
CA LEU A 501 0.87 -17.86 -15.06
C LEU A 501 0.97 -19.38 -15.01
N SER A 502 0.70 -19.98 -13.86
CA SER A 502 0.67 -21.45 -13.73
C SER A 502 -0.51 -21.91 -12.90
N ASN A 503 -1.29 -22.85 -13.45
CA ASN A 503 -2.51 -23.38 -12.83
C ASN A 503 -3.52 -22.29 -12.44
N CYS A 504 -3.61 -21.22 -13.25
CA CYS A 504 -4.51 -20.10 -12.98
C CYS A 504 -5.84 -20.26 -13.72
N GLU A 505 -6.89 -19.68 -13.15
CA GLU A 505 -8.18 -19.52 -13.81
C GLU A 505 -8.47 -18.03 -14.03
N ILE A 506 -8.79 -17.63 -15.26
CA ILE A 506 -9.17 -16.26 -15.62
C ILE A 506 -10.49 -16.33 -16.36
N SER A 507 -11.60 -16.12 -15.64
CA SER A 507 -12.94 -16.36 -16.15
C SER A 507 -13.96 -15.24 -15.93
N GLY A 508 -14.82 -15.01 -16.91
CA GLY A 508 -15.97 -14.10 -16.75
C GLY A 508 -15.63 -12.62 -16.56
N ASN A 509 -14.42 -12.19 -16.91
CA ASN A 509 -13.99 -10.80 -16.71
C ASN A 509 -14.46 -9.89 -17.85
N THR A 510 -14.76 -8.63 -17.53
CA THR A 510 -15.27 -7.62 -18.46
C THR A 510 -14.20 -6.57 -18.79
N GLY A 511 -14.06 -6.25 -20.09
CA GLY A 511 -12.98 -5.43 -20.64
C GLY A 511 -12.62 -5.85 -22.07
N MET A 512 -11.88 -5.01 -22.81
CA MET A 512 -11.49 -5.31 -24.20
C MET A 512 -10.45 -6.44 -24.29
N HIS A 513 -9.68 -6.67 -23.23
CA HIS A 513 -8.64 -7.70 -23.15
C HIS A 513 -8.81 -8.51 -21.84
N GLY A 514 -8.53 -9.81 -21.87
CA GLY A 514 -8.46 -10.67 -20.67
C GLY A 514 -7.07 -10.58 -20.06
N LEU A 515 -6.05 -10.87 -20.86
CA LEU A 515 -4.64 -10.63 -20.55
C LEU A 515 -4.07 -9.61 -21.55
N TYR A 516 -3.38 -8.57 -21.08
CA TYR A 516 -2.75 -7.57 -21.96
C TYR A 516 -1.29 -7.31 -21.56
N MET A 517 -0.35 -7.94 -22.24
CA MET A 517 1.06 -8.01 -21.79
C MET A 517 2.04 -7.91 -22.96
N ASN A 518 3.33 -7.69 -22.65
CA ASN A 518 4.35 -7.80 -23.69
C ASN A 518 4.82 -9.26 -23.79
N GLN A 519 5.40 -9.81 -22.73
CA GLN A 519 5.80 -11.22 -22.69
C GLN A 519 4.97 -11.99 -21.66
N VAL A 520 4.47 -13.16 -22.05
CA VAL A 520 3.73 -14.04 -21.14
C VAL A 520 4.12 -15.51 -21.29
N VAL A 521 4.26 -16.20 -20.17
CA VAL A 521 4.31 -17.65 -20.07
C VAL A 521 3.04 -18.12 -19.38
N ILE A 522 2.30 -19.03 -20.01
CA ILE A 522 1.03 -19.57 -19.50
C ILE A 522 1.15 -21.09 -19.50
N GLN A 523 1.06 -21.70 -18.32
CA GLN A 523 1.17 -23.14 -18.15
C GLN A 523 -0.03 -23.69 -17.37
N GLY A 524 -0.66 -24.76 -17.86
CA GLY A 524 -1.71 -25.45 -17.09
C GLY A 524 -2.91 -24.56 -16.73
N SER A 525 -3.12 -23.45 -17.43
CA SER A 525 -4.07 -22.41 -17.02
C SER A 525 -5.31 -22.39 -17.92
N THR A 526 -6.43 -21.92 -17.38
CA THR A 526 -7.70 -21.77 -18.11
C THR A 526 -8.07 -20.30 -18.22
N ILE A 527 -8.23 -19.80 -19.45
CA ILE A 527 -8.66 -18.44 -19.75
C ILE A 527 -9.97 -18.53 -20.51
N SER A 528 -11.07 -18.19 -19.85
CA SER A 528 -12.38 -18.48 -20.43
C SER A 528 -13.45 -17.44 -20.24
N HIS A 529 -14.40 -17.36 -21.17
CA HIS A 529 -15.62 -16.56 -20.99
C HIS A 529 -15.38 -15.08 -20.64
N ASN A 530 -14.24 -14.51 -21.03
CA ASN A 530 -14.00 -13.08 -20.85
C ASN A 530 -14.68 -12.31 -21.99
N GLU A 531 -15.25 -11.13 -21.72
CA GLU A 531 -15.91 -10.34 -22.77
C GLU A 531 -14.95 -9.90 -23.88
N GLY A 532 -13.68 -9.73 -23.54
CA GLY A 532 -12.60 -9.32 -24.42
C GLY A 532 -11.89 -10.47 -25.13
N ARG A 533 -10.64 -10.22 -25.55
CA ARG A 533 -9.71 -11.28 -25.99
C ARG A 533 -9.29 -12.16 -24.82
N GLY A 534 -8.97 -13.43 -25.05
CA GLY A 534 -8.38 -14.28 -24.02
C GLY A 534 -6.96 -13.82 -23.67
N VAL A 535 -6.03 -13.98 -24.62
CA VAL A 535 -4.62 -13.57 -24.51
C VAL A 535 -4.31 -12.50 -25.54
N ASP A 536 -3.83 -11.34 -25.10
CA ASP A 536 -3.30 -10.27 -25.94
C ASP A 536 -1.84 -10.00 -25.51
N ALA A 537 -0.89 -10.38 -26.37
CA ALA A 537 0.53 -10.31 -26.06
C ALA A 537 1.38 -9.83 -27.24
N LEU A 538 2.62 -9.40 -26.98
CA LEU A 538 3.66 -9.45 -28.02
C LEU A 538 4.14 -10.90 -28.07
N ASP A 539 4.97 -11.33 -27.13
CA ASP A 539 5.49 -12.69 -27.06
C ASP A 539 4.66 -13.55 -26.09
N ALA A 540 4.35 -14.78 -26.51
CA ALA A 540 3.60 -15.70 -25.67
C ALA A 540 4.13 -17.14 -25.78
N LEU A 541 4.40 -17.76 -24.64
CA LEU A 541 4.56 -19.20 -24.50
C LEU A 541 3.33 -19.75 -23.76
N ILE A 542 2.51 -20.53 -24.45
CA ILE A 542 1.28 -21.10 -23.93
C ILE A 542 1.40 -22.62 -23.99
N GLU A 543 1.44 -23.29 -22.85
CA GLU A 543 1.61 -24.74 -22.76
C GLU A 543 0.53 -25.37 -21.88
N ASN A 544 -0.01 -26.52 -22.33
CA ASN A 544 -0.98 -27.31 -21.55
C ASN A 544 -2.17 -26.49 -21.02
N SER A 545 -2.62 -25.50 -21.78
CA SER A 545 -3.60 -24.51 -21.33
C SER A 545 -4.88 -24.54 -22.16
N ILE A 546 -5.97 -24.03 -21.59
CA ILE A 546 -7.29 -23.97 -22.20
C ILE A 546 -7.70 -22.52 -22.39
N ILE A 547 -8.02 -22.12 -23.62
CA ILE A 547 -8.47 -20.77 -23.96
C ILE A 547 -9.82 -20.89 -24.67
N GLU A 548 -10.90 -20.57 -23.97
CA GLU A 548 -12.24 -20.90 -24.47
C GLU A 548 -13.33 -19.84 -24.23
N GLY A 549 -14.30 -19.72 -25.13
CA GLY A 549 -15.51 -18.94 -24.85
C GLY A 549 -15.31 -17.42 -24.74
N ASN A 550 -14.14 -16.87 -25.09
CA ASN A 550 -13.88 -15.43 -24.99
C ASN A 550 -14.61 -14.66 -26.10
N GLY A 551 -14.96 -13.40 -25.86
CA GLY A 551 -15.82 -12.59 -26.75
C GLY A 551 -15.15 -12.18 -28.07
N TYR A 552 -13.82 -12.08 -28.09
CA TYR A 552 -12.98 -11.80 -29.27
C TYR A 552 -12.01 -12.97 -29.55
N GLU A 553 -10.80 -12.69 -30.06
CA GLU A 553 -9.75 -13.70 -30.22
C GLU A 553 -9.50 -14.47 -28.91
N GLY A 554 -9.33 -15.80 -29.03
CA GLY A 554 -8.70 -16.57 -27.97
C GLY A 554 -7.25 -16.11 -27.73
N VAL A 555 -6.45 -16.01 -28.79
CA VAL A 555 -5.05 -15.54 -28.74
C VAL A 555 -4.78 -14.49 -29.81
N TYR A 556 -4.24 -13.36 -29.40
CA TYR A 556 -3.87 -12.23 -30.24
C TYR A 556 -2.41 -11.83 -29.99
N LEU A 557 -1.57 -11.90 -31.03
CA LEU A 557 -0.15 -11.54 -30.97
C LEU A 557 0.17 -10.33 -31.88
N LEU A 558 0.80 -9.30 -31.31
CA LEU A 558 1.12 -8.01 -31.98
C LEU A 558 2.41 -8.04 -32.82
N GLY A 559 2.52 -7.11 -33.79
CA GLY A 559 3.63 -7.02 -34.78
C GLY A 559 5.05 -7.08 -34.22
N GLY A 560 5.88 -8.00 -34.72
CA GLY A 560 7.29 -8.20 -34.32
C GLY A 560 7.51 -9.15 -33.14
N ALA A 561 6.53 -10.01 -32.89
CA ALA A 561 6.49 -10.95 -31.77
C ALA A 561 6.98 -12.36 -32.10
N SER A 562 7.31 -13.16 -31.09
CA SER A 562 7.51 -14.61 -31.15
C SER A 562 6.48 -15.36 -30.29
N GLY A 563 5.78 -16.32 -30.87
CA GLY A 563 4.74 -17.11 -30.19
C GLY A 563 5.03 -18.61 -30.19
N GLN A 564 4.73 -19.28 -29.08
CA GLN A 564 4.72 -20.74 -28.99
C GLN A 564 3.45 -21.19 -28.29
N ILE A 565 2.63 -21.98 -28.95
CA ILE A 565 1.41 -22.56 -28.40
C ILE A 565 1.55 -24.09 -28.51
N LYS A 566 1.65 -24.76 -27.36
CA LYS A 566 1.90 -26.21 -27.30
C LYS A 566 0.86 -26.91 -26.46
N GLN A 567 0.43 -28.10 -26.89
CA GLN A 567 -0.42 -29.01 -26.11
C GLN A 567 -1.67 -28.33 -25.53
N SER A 568 -2.19 -27.32 -26.22
CA SER A 568 -3.24 -26.42 -25.71
C SER A 568 -4.53 -26.53 -26.51
N VAL A 569 -5.64 -26.13 -25.89
CA VAL A 569 -6.98 -26.17 -26.48
C VAL A 569 -7.48 -24.73 -26.66
N ILE A 570 -7.82 -24.35 -27.89
CA ILE A 570 -8.38 -23.03 -28.21
C ILE A 570 -9.76 -23.24 -28.85
N LYS A 571 -10.84 -22.99 -28.10
CA LYS A 571 -12.18 -23.35 -28.58
C LYS A 571 -13.27 -22.31 -28.30
N GLY A 572 -14.25 -22.20 -29.18
CA GLY A 572 -15.46 -21.43 -28.87
C GLY A 572 -15.23 -19.93 -28.64
N ASN A 573 -14.17 -19.33 -29.16
CA ASN A 573 -13.89 -17.91 -28.99
C ASN A 573 -14.52 -17.08 -30.14
N GLY A 574 -14.85 -15.82 -29.87
CA GLY A 574 -15.49 -14.89 -30.80
C GLY A 574 -17.03 -14.95 -30.83
N ILE A 575 -17.67 -15.45 -29.77
CA ILE A 575 -19.12 -15.78 -29.73
C ILE A 575 -20.01 -14.58 -29.33
N GLN A 576 -19.47 -13.53 -28.71
CA GLN A 576 -20.24 -12.38 -28.21
C GLN A 576 -19.47 -11.06 -28.35
N PRO A 577 -19.82 -10.13 -29.25
CA PRO A 577 -19.33 -8.75 -29.19
C PRO A 577 -20.37 -7.86 -28.47
N PRO A 578 -20.22 -7.52 -27.18
CA PRO A 578 -21.10 -6.58 -26.51
C PRO A 578 -20.66 -5.10 -26.67
N ILE A 579 -19.88 -4.75 -27.70
CA ILE A 579 -19.55 -3.34 -28.00
C ILE A 579 -19.76 -3.05 -29.50
N VAL A 580 -20.83 -2.31 -29.76
CA VAL A 580 -21.13 -1.69 -31.06
C VAL A 580 -19.97 -0.77 -31.44
N ASN A 581 -19.37 -0.97 -32.62
CA ASN A 581 -18.30 -0.16 -33.27
C ASN A 581 -16.82 -0.49 -33.00
N LEU A 582 -16.45 -1.76 -32.81
CA LEU A 582 -15.07 -2.20 -33.09
C LEU A 582 -15.08 -3.18 -34.27
N PRO A 583 -14.21 -3.00 -35.29
CA PRO A 583 -14.11 -3.96 -36.37
C PRO A 583 -13.64 -5.29 -35.76
N SER A 584 -14.51 -6.30 -35.72
CA SER A 584 -14.13 -7.59 -35.16
C SER A 584 -12.92 -8.14 -35.90
N THR A 585 -11.93 -8.59 -35.15
CA THR A 585 -10.81 -9.40 -35.64
C THR A 585 -11.07 -10.88 -35.20
N ALA A 586 -10.35 -11.86 -35.74
CA ALA A 586 -10.68 -13.30 -35.75
C ALA A 586 -11.11 -13.94 -34.40
N GLY A 587 -11.79 -15.09 -34.44
CA GLY A 587 -12.21 -15.80 -33.22
C GLY A 587 -11.12 -16.64 -32.55
N GLY A 588 -10.26 -17.31 -33.31
CA GLY A 588 -9.28 -18.27 -32.78
C GLY A 588 -7.94 -17.64 -32.41
N ILE A 589 -6.94 -17.84 -33.28
CA ILE A 589 -5.60 -17.24 -33.17
C ILE A 589 -5.44 -16.18 -34.26
N ASN A 590 -4.93 -15.01 -33.87
CA ASN A 590 -4.54 -13.94 -34.75
C ASN A 590 -3.12 -13.49 -34.38
N ALA A 591 -2.17 -13.66 -35.29
CA ALA A 591 -0.76 -13.39 -34.99
C ALA A 591 -0.07 -12.58 -36.09
N ARG A 592 0.65 -11.53 -35.69
CA ARG A 592 1.54 -10.73 -36.51
C ARG A 592 2.96 -10.85 -35.96
N VAL A 593 3.66 -11.91 -36.32
CA VAL A 593 4.82 -12.42 -35.58
C VAL A 593 6.01 -12.62 -36.51
N ASP A 594 7.22 -12.54 -35.95
CA ASP A 594 8.46 -12.98 -36.58
C ASP A 594 8.57 -14.52 -36.55
N ASP A 595 8.17 -15.16 -35.45
CA ASP A 595 8.16 -16.62 -35.31
C ASP A 595 6.88 -17.11 -34.61
N LEU A 596 6.23 -18.15 -35.13
CA LEU A 596 5.11 -18.82 -34.44
C LEU A 596 5.18 -20.33 -34.56
N LEU A 597 5.21 -21.02 -33.41
CA LEU A 597 5.06 -22.48 -33.32
C LEU A 597 3.71 -22.83 -32.71
N ILE A 598 2.90 -23.60 -33.44
CA ILE A 598 1.71 -24.26 -32.92
C ILE A 598 1.97 -25.77 -32.95
N SER A 599 1.94 -26.44 -31.80
CA SER A 599 2.25 -27.87 -31.74
C SER A 599 1.34 -28.66 -30.79
N GLY A 600 0.82 -29.82 -31.22
CA GLY A 600 0.02 -30.67 -30.35
C GLY A 600 -1.31 -30.04 -29.90
N CYS A 601 -1.83 -29.06 -30.63
CA CYS A 601 -2.98 -28.26 -30.21
C CYS A 601 -4.30 -28.76 -30.80
N ARG A 602 -5.42 -28.40 -30.17
CA ARG A 602 -6.78 -28.58 -30.71
C ARG A 602 -7.49 -27.24 -30.80
N ILE A 603 -7.91 -26.84 -32.02
CA ILE A 603 -8.47 -25.52 -32.31
C ILE A 603 -9.84 -25.67 -32.98
N PHE A 604 -10.94 -25.39 -32.27
CA PHE A 604 -12.28 -25.70 -32.80
C PHE A 604 -13.43 -24.81 -32.30
N GLY A 605 -14.49 -24.67 -33.09
CA GLY A 605 -15.70 -23.97 -32.67
C GLY A 605 -15.59 -22.44 -32.55
N ASN A 606 -14.52 -21.81 -33.06
CA ASN A 606 -14.30 -20.36 -32.99
C ASN A 606 -15.02 -19.60 -34.13
N THR A 607 -15.50 -18.38 -33.87
CA THR A 607 -16.36 -17.55 -34.75
C THR A 607 -15.83 -16.12 -34.96
N GLY A 608 -16.07 -15.43 -36.11
CA GLY A 608 -15.64 -14.03 -36.33
C GLY A 608 -16.34 -13.29 -37.50
N THR A 609 -16.35 -11.93 -37.53
CA THR A 609 -17.27 -11.13 -38.40
C THR A 609 -16.71 -10.42 -39.65
N ARG A 610 -15.41 -10.14 -39.76
CA ARG A 610 -14.75 -9.76 -41.04
C ARG A 610 -14.00 -10.97 -41.60
N ASP A 611 -13.34 -10.83 -42.75
CA ASP A 611 -12.32 -11.77 -43.17
C ASP A 611 -11.51 -12.19 -41.94
N THR A 612 -11.08 -13.43 -41.94
CA THR A 612 -9.97 -13.84 -41.11
C THR A 612 -8.71 -12.96 -41.31
N ALA A 613 -8.70 -12.02 -42.27
CA ALA A 613 -7.59 -11.14 -42.63
C ALA A 613 -7.50 -9.84 -41.82
N ALA A 614 -6.30 -9.55 -41.32
CA ALA A 614 -5.79 -8.18 -41.26
C ALA A 614 -4.29 -8.21 -41.59
N ALA A 615 -4.00 -7.97 -42.87
CA ALA A 615 -2.68 -7.90 -43.49
C ALA A 615 -1.74 -6.86 -42.85
N ALA A 616 -0.47 -7.23 -42.72
CA ALA A 616 0.71 -6.47 -43.17
C ALA A 616 1.90 -7.44 -43.20
N LEU A 617 2.49 -7.66 -44.38
CA LEU A 617 3.71 -8.46 -44.57
C LEU A 617 4.86 -7.82 -43.77
N LEU A 618 5.45 -8.57 -42.84
CA LEU A 618 6.73 -8.25 -42.22
C LEU A 618 7.77 -9.19 -42.82
N ASN A 619 8.77 -8.62 -43.49
CA ASN A 619 9.92 -9.32 -44.08
C ASN A 619 10.61 -10.20 -43.01
N GLY A 620 10.54 -11.53 -43.17
CA GLY A 620 11.32 -12.53 -42.44
C GLY A 620 10.52 -13.53 -41.58
N ALA A 621 9.18 -13.44 -41.52
CA ALA A 621 8.38 -14.20 -40.56
C ALA A 621 8.21 -15.71 -40.89
N ARG A 622 8.39 -16.61 -39.90
CA ARG A 622 8.24 -18.08 -40.05
C ARG A 622 7.15 -18.65 -39.13
N VAL A 623 6.25 -19.48 -39.68
CA VAL A 623 5.26 -20.22 -38.91
C VAL A 623 5.40 -21.73 -39.07
N GLN A 624 5.33 -22.45 -37.96
CA GLN A 624 5.35 -23.91 -37.89
C GLN A 624 4.08 -24.43 -37.23
N ILE A 625 3.35 -25.31 -37.90
CA ILE A 625 2.19 -26.00 -37.35
C ILE A 625 2.47 -27.50 -37.35
N ARG A 626 2.52 -28.12 -36.17
CA ARG A 626 2.86 -29.53 -36.01
C ARG A 626 1.81 -30.29 -35.20
N ASN A 627 1.43 -31.50 -35.63
CA ASN A 627 0.57 -32.42 -34.85
C ASN A 627 -0.68 -31.73 -34.28
N THR A 628 -1.38 -30.91 -35.08
CA THR A 628 -2.46 -30.02 -34.62
C THR A 628 -3.77 -30.40 -35.28
N GLU A 629 -4.87 -30.32 -34.54
CA GLU A 629 -6.24 -30.57 -35.03
C GLU A 629 -7.01 -29.25 -35.13
N VAL A 630 -7.64 -29.00 -36.29
CA VAL A 630 -8.38 -27.76 -36.57
C VAL A 630 -9.73 -28.09 -37.21
N TYR A 631 -10.85 -27.84 -36.53
CA TYR A 631 -12.17 -28.19 -37.07
C TYR A 631 -13.33 -27.31 -36.57
N GLY A 632 -14.39 -27.19 -37.37
CA GLY A 632 -15.64 -26.56 -36.92
C GLY A 632 -15.56 -25.05 -36.60
N ASN A 633 -14.62 -24.31 -37.18
CA ASN A 633 -14.50 -22.86 -37.04
C ASN A 633 -15.21 -22.14 -38.22
N THR A 634 -15.80 -20.95 -38.00
CA THR A 634 -16.64 -20.26 -39.00
C THR A 634 -16.38 -18.75 -39.09
N SER A 635 -16.43 -18.15 -40.30
CA SER A 635 -16.37 -16.69 -40.55
C SER A 635 -17.57 -16.18 -41.37
N THR A 636 -17.98 -14.93 -41.16
CA THR A 636 -19.17 -14.34 -41.85
C THR A 636 -18.86 -13.41 -43.04
N MET A 637 -17.60 -13.09 -43.32
CA MET A 637 -17.16 -12.48 -44.59
C MET A 637 -16.15 -13.40 -45.29
N ALA A 638 -16.23 -13.44 -46.63
CA ALA A 638 -15.52 -14.36 -47.49
C ALA A 638 -14.59 -13.63 -48.48
N GLU A 639 -13.60 -12.89 -47.98
CA GLU A 639 -12.48 -12.40 -48.78
C GLU A 639 -11.15 -12.89 -48.14
N HIS A 640 -10.49 -13.87 -48.78
CA HIS A 640 -9.07 -14.25 -48.56
C HIS A 640 -8.62 -15.05 -47.28
N TYR A 641 -7.79 -16.07 -47.54
CA TYR A 641 -6.83 -16.84 -46.71
C TYR A 641 -7.15 -17.10 -45.22
N SER A 642 -7.75 -18.26 -44.89
CA SER A 642 -7.73 -18.81 -43.52
C SER A 642 -7.49 -20.31 -43.49
N VAL A 643 -6.85 -20.81 -42.43
CA VAL A 643 -6.82 -22.24 -42.13
C VAL A 643 -7.80 -22.48 -40.99
N GLY A 644 -9.10 -22.46 -41.33
CA GLY A 644 -10.19 -22.89 -40.47
C GLY A 644 -10.10 -22.39 -39.02
N GLY A 645 -9.96 -21.08 -38.79
CA GLY A 645 -9.89 -20.49 -37.44
C GLY A 645 -8.49 -20.06 -36.97
N ILE A 646 -7.45 -20.36 -37.75
CA ILE A 646 -6.10 -19.79 -37.58
C ILE A 646 -5.88 -18.74 -38.67
N SER A 647 -5.56 -17.51 -38.26
CA SER A 647 -5.14 -16.44 -39.18
C SER A 647 -3.68 -16.08 -38.93
N ILE A 648 -2.87 -16.27 -39.97
CA ILE A 648 -1.41 -16.07 -39.95
C ILE A 648 -1.02 -15.22 -41.16
N THR A 649 -0.16 -14.23 -40.94
CA THR A 649 0.57 -13.54 -42.00
C THR A 649 2.06 -13.83 -41.80
N ALA A 650 2.70 -14.54 -42.72
CA ALA A 650 4.12 -14.92 -42.64
C ALA A 650 4.75 -15.12 -44.03
N ASP A 651 6.07 -15.11 -44.09
CA ASP A 651 6.85 -15.31 -45.32
C ASP A 651 7.10 -16.80 -45.58
N GLU A 652 7.25 -17.61 -44.52
CA GLU A 652 7.45 -19.05 -44.57
C GLU A 652 6.42 -19.78 -43.68
N ILE A 653 5.78 -20.84 -44.20
CA ILE A 653 4.82 -21.67 -43.46
C ILE A 653 5.21 -23.14 -43.64
N GLU A 654 5.46 -23.83 -42.52
CA GLU A 654 5.78 -25.26 -42.44
C GLU A 654 4.64 -26.00 -41.73
N ILE A 655 4.10 -27.06 -42.34
CA ILE A 655 2.96 -27.83 -41.80
C ILE A 655 3.31 -29.31 -41.71
N GLU A 656 3.25 -29.87 -40.51
CA GLU A 656 3.47 -31.30 -40.24
C GLU A 656 2.27 -31.90 -39.49
N ASN A 657 1.68 -32.99 -40.00
CA ASN A 657 0.58 -33.71 -39.35
C ASN A 657 -0.60 -32.82 -38.89
N LEU A 658 -1.05 -31.91 -39.76
CA LEU A 658 -2.25 -31.10 -39.53
C LEU A 658 -3.51 -31.89 -39.93
N THR A 659 -4.45 -32.04 -38.98
CA THR A 659 -5.78 -32.61 -39.26
C THR A 659 -6.80 -31.50 -39.36
N ALA A 660 -7.41 -31.29 -40.53
CA ALA A 660 -8.43 -30.25 -40.73
C ALA A 660 -9.68 -30.76 -41.47
N THR A 661 -10.87 -30.34 -41.05
CA THR A 661 -12.11 -30.60 -41.81
C THR A 661 -12.17 -29.74 -43.06
N ALA A 662 -12.39 -30.36 -44.22
CA ALA A 662 -12.41 -29.73 -45.53
C ALA A 662 -13.42 -28.57 -45.62
N ASN A 663 -12.91 -27.36 -45.79
CA ASN A 663 -13.64 -26.20 -46.29
C ASN A 663 -12.62 -25.31 -47.00
N GLN A 664 -12.66 -25.24 -48.34
CA GLN A 664 -12.13 -24.24 -49.32
C GLN A 664 -10.82 -23.44 -49.09
N ALA A 665 -10.16 -23.58 -47.95
CA ALA A 665 -9.30 -22.57 -47.36
C ALA A 665 -7.84 -23.03 -47.29
N LEU A 666 -7.61 -24.35 -47.26
CA LEU A 666 -6.32 -24.96 -47.61
C LEU A 666 -5.96 -24.65 -49.08
N GLU A 667 -6.87 -24.89 -50.03
CA GLU A 667 -6.61 -24.70 -51.47
C GLU A 667 -6.29 -23.25 -51.88
N THR A 668 -6.78 -22.23 -51.16
CA THR A 668 -6.48 -20.82 -51.46
C THR A 668 -5.14 -20.35 -50.88
N ALA A 669 -4.70 -20.90 -49.73
CA ALA A 669 -3.39 -20.60 -49.15
C ALA A 669 -2.23 -21.05 -50.07
N PHE A 670 -2.34 -22.21 -50.73
CA PHE A 670 -1.28 -22.77 -51.57
C PHE A 670 -1.00 -22.01 -52.89
N THR A 671 -1.80 -21.01 -53.26
CA THR A 671 -1.65 -20.32 -54.56
C THR A 671 -0.78 -19.06 -54.53
N HIS A 672 -0.38 -18.58 -53.34
CA HIS A 672 0.27 -17.26 -53.18
C HIS A 672 1.60 -17.28 -52.40
N PHE A 673 2.08 -18.42 -51.90
CA PHE A 673 3.37 -18.51 -51.19
C PHE A 673 4.46 -19.14 -52.10
N PRO A 674 5.64 -18.51 -52.24
CA PRO A 674 6.67 -18.93 -53.22
C PRO A 674 7.44 -20.21 -52.86
N SER A 675 7.23 -20.80 -51.67
CA SER A 675 7.76 -22.13 -51.32
C SER A 675 6.94 -22.73 -50.16
N VAL A 676 6.31 -23.86 -50.42
CA VAL A 676 5.60 -24.68 -49.42
C VAL A 676 6.21 -26.07 -49.49
N ASP A 677 6.75 -26.57 -48.37
CA ASP A 677 7.21 -27.95 -48.19
C ASP A 677 6.26 -28.70 -47.25
#